data_AF-A0AAD9N6B6-F1
#
_entry.id   AF-A0AAD9N6B6-F1
#
_cell.length_a   1.000
_cell.length_b   1.000
_cell.length_c   1.000
_cell.angle_alpha   90.00
_cell.angle_beta   90.00
_cell.angle_gamma   90.00
#
_symmetry.space_group_name_H-M   'P 1'
#
loop_
_entity.id
_entity.type
_entity.pdbx_description
1 polymer ?
#
loop_
_entity_poly.entity_id
_entity_poly.type
_entity_poly.pdbx_seq_one_letter_code
_entity_poly.pdbx_strand_id
1 'polypeptide(L)'
;MQMTTDRTVVSRLPPINSNQVNNFSPRHSKKYEGLTGPTYRLSGEHVKHNLPPPSVLRPHQDTKAGTLETWPAHATGQGHSLTAVLNKDKQLIIIDEEAMGKPQMVPKPKFLEQLEGFLKKELKSLGVNSVAPNELRLQAYREVFEYLIEDFKTYQPLLSAIKNEYEMMMSHQRDQIRQLEPLKQMLVTVSEQCDQKIMALREDEKEEMIDMRRENRRLYQRIDELRREQKDLEVQVERLQEELAVEYLLRRDESDARKLLIADMNDLRYQQEDAAARKSMQESEEEKDDPLTLKMALKKAREDEAAATRRLNEMEANYGDVIPRRDFEALQKQYQALEEKIEQSKADFIKLKEEHETLLGTYKQVLQERDDYFYEYENLRSKALTPRPEWDKCAEHIPGGTDRWKEISEGKKSSELMEMVLHEIVGGGSSDASSSYFDGLGTDESVPKYLRYEGQVRNRRLSKRDTALFIRELWKDKIIFDSEKSDGQRSTMADFLHDYLKQRFSLSQMVIEWAYNLHDACQRYISDERIGLFWYILSGEAEEELYYQPQQIISKLLNHLTRIDLDKGNPGVLSKEEFKAALQEFFSGKDYFFLGKTDENIDALVHAAENQLEAKEQDTLDYKNLFLEDDEGKMGLFIEELRRQIRDERLQYIEALRDQLRDTDPVSPEDLQKALSVVDPYIKKPDIDGYLVCVYRVSDKEKLSEVEPLSHEVLFKRLELMNIRKHSQFEN
;
A
#
# COMPACT_ATOMS: atom_id res chain seq x y z
N MET A 1 -32.44 -43.69 7.60
CA MET A 1 -32.38 -44.43 8.88
C MET A 1 -32.16 -43.41 9.99
N GLN A 2 -33.05 -43.42 10.99
CA GLN A 2 -33.00 -42.75 12.30
C GLN A 2 -32.80 -41.24 12.40
N MET A 3 -33.80 -40.62 13.02
CA MET A 3 -33.84 -39.26 13.52
C MET A 3 -32.85 -39.03 14.66
N THR A 4 -32.33 -37.81 14.75
CA THR A 4 -32.24 -37.08 16.03
C THR A 4 -32.48 -35.59 15.78
N THR A 5 -33.66 -35.14 16.15
CA THR A 5 -33.97 -33.74 16.44
C THR A 5 -33.14 -33.30 17.65
N ASP A 6 -32.40 -32.20 17.55
CA ASP A 6 -32.07 -31.46 18.77
C ASP A 6 -32.11 -29.94 18.59
N ARG A 7 -32.72 -29.34 19.61
CA ARG A 7 -33.18 -27.96 19.71
C ARG A 7 -32.01 -26.98 19.69
N THR A 8 -32.07 -26.00 18.80
CA THR A 8 -31.29 -24.75 18.93
C THR A 8 -31.91 -23.91 20.04
N VAL A 9 -31.35 -24.03 21.24
CA VAL A 9 -31.60 -23.07 22.33
C VAL A 9 -30.87 -21.78 21.97
N VAL A 10 -31.63 -20.80 21.50
CA VAL A 10 -31.21 -19.41 21.39
C VAL A 10 -31.06 -18.86 22.80
N SER A 11 -29.84 -18.80 23.33
CA SER A 11 -29.53 -18.00 24.51
C SER A 11 -29.36 -16.55 24.09
N ARG A 12 -30.46 -15.80 24.19
CA ARG A 12 -30.44 -14.34 24.24
C ARG A 12 -29.57 -13.92 25.44
N LEU A 13 -28.61 -13.03 25.19
CA LEU A 13 -27.89 -12.34 26.26
C LEU A 13 -28.89 -11.59 27.14
N PRO A 14 -28.80 -11.69 28.48
CA PRO A 14 -29.62 -10.92 29.38
C PRO A 14 -29.23 -9.43 29.31
N PRO A 15 -30.18 -8.52 29.60
CA PRO A 15 -29.98 -7.08 29.49
C PRO A 15 -28.95 -6.58 30.52
N ILE A 16 -28.21 -5.56 30.12
CA ILE A 16 -27.35 -4.75 30.99
C ILE A 16 -28.24 -4.10 32.05
N ASN A 17 -28.36 -4.74 33.22
CA ASN A 17 -28.91 -4.10 34.40
C ASN A 17 -27.81 -3.27 35.05
N SER A 18 -27.83 -1.98 34.71
CA SER A 18 -27.43 -0.90 35.60
C SER A 18 -28.22 -0.99 36.91
N ASN A 19 -27.56 -1.41 37.98
CA ASN A 19 -27.75 -0.96 39.38
C ASN A 19 -27.19 -1.98 40.35
N GLN A 20 -25.92 -1.83 40.74
CA GLN A 20 -25.50 -2.07 42.12
C GLN A 20 -24.53 -0.98 42.54
N VAL A 21 -25.09 0.00 43.23
CA VAL A 21 -24.39 0.93 44.11
C VAL A 21 -23.74 0.09 45.21
N ASN A 22 -22.45 -0.20 45.08
CA ASN A 22 -21.67 -0.65 46.21
C ASN A 22 -21.38 0.58 47.10
N ASN A 23 -22.27 0.79 48.06
CA ASN A 23 -22.01 1.61 49.23
C ASN A 23 -20.81 1.01 49.98
N PHE A 24 -19.60 1.46 49.62
CA PHE A 24 -18.45 1.34 50.51
C PHE A 24 -18.72 2.21 51.74
N SER A 25 -18.96 1.55 52.86
CA SER A 25 -19.01 2.17 54.18
C SER A 25 -17.73 2.99 54.42
N PRO A 26 -17.81 4.29 54.75
CA PRO A 26 -16.64 5.19 54.83
C PRO A 26 -15.91 5.05 56.16
N ARG A 27 -15.63 3.81 56.58
CA ARG A 27 -14.90 3.52 57.81
C ARG A 27 -14.08 2.25 57.68
N HIS A 28 -12.99 2.29 56.89
CA HIS A 28 -11.69 1.72 57.28
C HIS A 28 -10.65 1.93 56.18
N SER A 29 -10.07 3.11 56.16
CA SER A 29 -8.73 3.32 55.62
C SER A 29 -8.04 4.39 56.45
N LYS A 30 -7.77 4.07 57.73
CA LYS A 30 -6.63 4.71 58.39
C LYS A 30 -5.40 4.19 57.66
N LYS A 31 -5.00 4.90 56.60
CA LYS A 31 -3.62 4.86 56.11
C LYS A 31 -2.76 5.14 57.35
N TYR A 32 -2.02 4.14 57.80
CA TYR A 32 -1.02 4.34 58.82
C TYR A 32 0.06 5.24 58.21
N GLU A 33 -0.04 6.55 58.46
CA GLU A 33 1.05 7.47 58.19
C GLU A 33 2.23 7.11 59.10
N GLY A 34 3.39 6.83 58.50
CA GLY A 34 4.63 6.55 59.23
C GLY A 34 5.06 5.08 59.29
N LEU A 35 4.74 4.23 58.30
CA LEU A 35 5.30 2.87 58.22
C LEU A 35 6.70 2.88 57.60
N THR A 36 7.75 2.89 58.43
CA THR A 36 9.17 2.70 58.04
C THR A 36 9.58 1.22 58.11
N GLY A 37 8.69 0.30 57.73
CA GLY A 37 8.93 -1.14 57.78
C GLY A 37 9.52 -1.73 56.48
N PRO A 38 10.01 -2.98 56.50
CA PRO A 38 10.55 -3.66 55.32
C PRO A 38 9.52 -3.76 54.19
N THR A 39 9.96 -3.55 52.95
CA THR A 39 9.08 -3.50 51.77
C THR A 39 9.20 -4.76 50.92
N TYR A 40 8.11 -5.24 50.34
CA TYR A 40 8.12 -6.34 49.37
C TYR A 40 7.43 -5.96 48.06
N ARG A 41 7.72 -6.70 46.99
CA ARG A 41 7.13 -6.54 45.65
C ARG A 41 6.49 -7.85 45.23
N LEU A 42 5.27 -7.77 44.70
CA LEU A 42 4.63 -8.90 44.05
C LEU A 42 5.15 -8.96 42.61
N SER A 43 5.44 -10.17 42.12
CA SER A 43 6.00 -10.37 40.78
C SER A 43 4.97 -9.97 39.72
N GLY A 44 5.28 -8.94 38.94
CA GLY A 44 4.41 -8.39 37.89
C GLY A 44 3.87 -6.98 38.16
N GLU A 45 4.03 -6.44 39.38
CA GLU A 45 3.64 -5.07 39.72
C GLU A 45 4.85 -4.20 40.08
N HIS A 46 4.86 -2.95 39.61
CA HIS A 46 5.92 -1.99 39.93
C HIS A 46 5.76 -1.34 41.32
N VAL A 47 4.62 -1.58 42.00
CA VAL A 47 4.26 -0.98 43.28
C VAL A 47 4.99 -1.70 44.43
N LYS A 48 5.64 -0.93 45.32
CA LYS A 48 6.27 -1.46 46.53
C LYS A 48 5.25 -1.46 47.66
N HIS A 49 5.01 -2.62 48.27
CA HIS A 49 4.12 -2.76 49.42
C HIS A 49 4.94 -2.71 50.71
N ASN A 50 4.56 -1.82 51.62
CA ASN A 50 5.25 -1.65 52.90
C ASN A 50 4.63 -2.57 53.95
N LEU A 51 5.44 -3.40 54.62
CA LEU A 51 4.98 -4.13 55.79
C LEU A 51 4.90 -3.18 56.99
N PRO A 52 3.94 -3.38 57.91
CA PRO A 52 3.93 -2.63 59.15
C PRO A 52 5.17 -2.98 60.00
N PRO A 53 5.86 -2.02 60.65
CA PRO A 53 6.93 -2.34 61.57
C PRO A 53 6.43 -3.23 62.71
N PRO A 54 7.26 -4.14 63.26
CA PRO A 54 6.84 -5.11 64.29
C PRO A 54 6.33 -4.46 65.60
N SER A 55 6.53 -3.15 65.75
CA SER A 55 6.07 -2.33 66.89
C SER A 55 4.73 -1.62 66.66
N VAL A 56 3.99 -1.90 65.58
CA VAL A 56 2.71 -1.21 65.29
C VAL A 56 1.63 -1.53 66.31
N LEU A 57 1.65 -2.72 66.92
CA LEU A 57 0.76 -3.05 68.02
C LEU A 57 1.22 -2.33 69.29
N ARG A 58 0.44 -1.34 69.75
CA ARG A 58 0.78 -0.60 70.96
C ARG A 58 0.38 -1.42 72.20
N PRO A 59 1.31 -1.72 73.12
CA PRO A 59 0.97 -2.39 74.37
C PRO A 59 -0.05 -1.54 75.13
N HIS A 60 -1.14 -2.16 75.58
CA HIS A 60 -2.26 -1.56 76.33
C HIS A 60 -3.24 -0.67 75.54
N GLN A 61 -3.01 -0.42 74.24
CA GLN A 61 -4.00 0.18 73.34
C GLN A 61 -4.63 -0.86 72.38
N ASP A 62 -3.82 -1.72 71.77
CA ASP A 62 -4.30 -2.78 70.85
C ASP A 62 -4.25 -4.19 71.46
N THR A 63 -3.45 -4.36 72.52
CA THR A 63 -3.36 -5.61 73.30
C THR A 63 -3.43 -5.28 74.79
N LYS A 64 -4.47 -5.77 75.50
CA LYS A 64 -4.36 -5.94 76.96
C LYS A 64 -3.40 -7.09 77.18
N ALA A 65 -2.30 -6.84 77.91
CA ALA A 65 -1.25 -7.82 78.13
C ALA A 65 -1.80 -9.15 78.67
N GLY A 66 -1.87 -10.15 77.79
CA GLY A 66 -1.50 -11.51 78.12
C GLY A 66 -0.09 -11.68 77.58
N THR A 67 0.89 -11.82 78.46
CA THR A 67 2.25 -12.20 78.10
C THR A 67 2.19 -13.47 77.25
N LEU A 68 2.52 -13.38 75.96
CA LEU A 68 2.84 -14.56 75.19
C LEU A 68 4.14 -15.09 75.79
N GLU A 69 4.03 -16.10 76.66
CA GLU A 69 5.19 -16.70 77.30
C GLU A 69 6.14 -17.24 76.23
N THR A 70 7.31 -16.62 76.13
CA THR A 70 8.33 -17.01 75.18
C THR A 70 9.09 -18.18 75.77
N TRP A 71 9.12 -19.30 75.06
CA TRP A 71 10.03 -20.37 75.42
C TRP A 71 11.49 -19.86 75.34
N PRO A 72 12.33 -20.05 76.38
CA PRO A 72 12.09 -20.75 77.65
C PRO A 72 11.83 -19.78 78.83
N ALA A 73 10.58 -19.52 79.19
CA ALA A 73 10.25 -18.53 80.23
C ALA A 73 10.44 -19.00 81.70
N HIS A 74 10.81 -20.26 81.97
CA HIS A 74 10.91 -20.79 83.35
C HIS A 74 12.09 -21.77 83.59
N ALA A 75 13.28 -21.53 83.02
CA ALA A 75 14.45 -22.38 83.23
C ALA A 75 15.50 -21.82 84.21
N THR A 76 15.18 -20.83 85.04
CA THR A 76 16.10 -20.22 86.02
C THR A 76 15.92 -20.71 87.46
N GLY A 77 15.35 -21.90 87.67
CA GLY A 77 15.16 -22.49 89.00
C GLY A 77 15.56 -23.95 89.10
N GLN A 78 16.77 -24.19 89.62
CA GLN A 78 17.26 -25.43 90.27
C GLN A 78 17.32 -26.74 89.46
N GLY A 79 18.56 -27.19 89.22
CA GLY A 79 18.89 -28.57 88.93
C GLY A 79 20.38 -28.74 88.67
N HIS A 80 21.21 -28.74 89.73
CA HIS A 80 22.60 -29.19 89.62
C HIS A 80 22.57 -30.69 89.31
N SER A 81 22.77 -31.07 88.06
CA SER A 81 22.90 -32.48 87.69
C SER A 81 24.34 -32.93 87.92
N LEU A 82 24.66 -33.33 89.16
CA LEU A 82 25.93 -33.98 89.47
C LEU A 82 25.91 -35.38 88.86
N THR A 83 26.74 -35.60 87.84
CA THR A 83 26.89 -36.93 87.23
C THR A 83 27.98 -37.70 87.97
N ALA A 84 27.59 -38.74 88.71
CA ALA A 84 28.53 -39.63 89.38
C ALA A 84 28.88 -40.81 88.47
N VAL A 85 30.16 -40.98 88.14
CA VAL A 85 30.64 -42.09 87.31
C VAL A 85 31.60 -42.96 88.13
N LEU A 86 31.38 -44.27 88.08
CA LEU A 86 32.23 -45.27 88.73
C LEU A 86 33.36 -45.67 87.78
N ASN A 87 34.62 -45.55 88.20
CA ASN A 87 35.72 -46.11 87.40
C ASN A 87 35.91 -47.61 87.71
N LYS A 88 36.67 -48.33 86.88
CA LYS A 88 36.80 -49.80 86.90
C LYS A 88 37.25 -50.41 88.24
N ASP A 89 37.82 -49.60 89.14
CA ASP A 89 38.21 -50.00 90.51
C ASP A 89 37.18 -49.63 91.61
N LYS A 90 35.92 -49.35 91.23
CA LYS A 90 34.78 -49.08 92.12
C LYS A 90 34.96 -47.89 93.09
N GLN A 91 35.67 -46.84 92.68
CA GLN A 91 35.60 -45.53 93.34
C GLN A 91 34.70 -44.57 92.56
N LEU A 92 33.88 -43.81 93.29
CA LEU A 92 32.96 -42.78 92.78
C LEU A 92 33.72 -41.49 92.50
N ILE A 93 33.66 -41.02 91.25
CA ILE A 93 34.12 -39.67 90.88
C ILE A 93 32.89 -38.85 90.53
N ILE A 94 32.73 -37.71 91.21
CA ILE A 94 31.69 -36.71 90.94
C ILE A 94 32.32 -35.68 89.99
N ILE A 95 31.77 -35.54 88.79
CA ILE A 95 32.27 -34.60 87.78
C ILE A 95 31.29 -33.43 87.68
N ASP A 96 31.80 -32.21 87.88
CA ASP A 96 31.09 -30.97 87.58
C ASP A 96 31.17 -30.68 86.07
N GLU A 97 30.02 -30.59 85.39
CA GLU A 97 29.93 -30.40 83.94
C GLU A 97 30.26 -28.98 83.44
N GLU A 98 30.64 -28.04 84.32
CA GLU A 98 31.03 -26.67 83.92
C GLU A 98 32.40 -26.59 83.20
N ALA A 99 33.25 -27.63 83.26
CA ALA A 99 34.56 -27.63 82.61
C ALA A 99 34.56 -28.06 81.11
N MET A 100 33.39 -28.34 80.52
CA MET A 100 33.24 -28.88 79.15
C MET A 100 32.41 -28.00 78.20
N GLY A 101 32.29 -26.69 78.46
CA GLY A 101 31.92 -25.69 77.45
C GLY A 101 30.66 -25.97 76.59
N LYS A 102 29.64 -26.63 77.14
CA LYS A 102 28.34 -26.81 76.46
C LYS A 102 27.30 -25.86 77.04
N PRO A 103 26.60 -25.05 76.23
CA PRO A 103 25.46 -24.29 76.74
C PRO A 103 24.33 -25.25 77.12
N GLN A 104 23.77 -25.06 78.32
CA GLN A 104 22.54 -25.71 78.78
C GLN A 104 21.41 -25.49 77.76
N MET A 105 21.06 -26.53 76.98
CA MET A 105 19.88 -26.50 76.12
C MET A 105 18.64 -26.84 76.95
N VAL A 106 17.73 -25.88 77.09
CA VAL A 106 16.42 -26.10 77.71
C VAL A 106 15.60 -27.06 76.81
N PRO A 107 15.02 -28.16 77.33
CA PRO A 107 14.39 -29.21 76.52
C PRO A 107 13.14 -28.72 75.78
N LYS A 108 13.10 -28.85 74.45
CA LYS A 108 12.00 -28.37 73.59
C LYS A 108 10.62 -28.84 74.09
N PRO A 109 9.54 -28.04 73.89
CA PRO A 109 8.18 -28.45 74.22
C PRO A 109 7.79 -29.76 73.51
N LYS A 110 7.32 -30.75 74.28
CA LYS A 110 6.98 -32.10 73.76
C LYS A 110 5.98 -32.08 72.61
N PHE A 111 5.06 -31.12 72.60
CA PHE A 111 4.07 -30.95 71.54
C PHE A 111 4.70 -30.52 70.20
N LEU A 112 5.68 -29.62 70.23
CA LEU A 112 6.40 -29.20 69.04
C LEU A 112 7.24 -30.36 68.46
N GLU A 113 7.86 -31.17 69.33
CA GLU A 113 8.59 -32.37 68.91
C GLU A 113 7.65 -33.43 68.27
N GLN A 114 6.41 -33.53 68.75
CA GLN A 114 5.40 -34.42 68.18
C GLN A 114 4.94 -33.93 66.80
N LEU A 115 4.69 -32.64 66.62
CA LEU A 115 4.32 -32.07 65.32
C LEU A 115 5.47 -32.12 64.30
N GLU A 116 6.71 -31.79 64.71
CA GLU A 116 7.89 -31.94 63.86
C GLU A 116 8.13 -33.42 63.49
N GLY A 117 7.87 -34.34 64.43
CA GLY A 117 7.95 -35.78 64.22
C GLY A 117 6.87 -36.30 63.26
N PHE A 118 5.65 -35.79 63.36
CA PHE A 118 4.53 -36.12 62.46
C PHE A 118 4.79 -35.60 61.05
N LEU A 119 5.19 -34.33 60.91
CA LEU A 119 5.57 -33.73 59.62
C LEU A 119 6.69 -34.52 58.93
N LYS A 120 7.73 -34.93 59.67
CA LYS A 120 8.83 -35.76 59.11
C LYS A 120 8.36 -37.14 58.67
N LYS A 121 7.38 -37.73 59.36
CA LYS A 121 6.78 -39.02 58.97
C LYS A 121 5.91 -38.87 57.73
N GLU A 122 5.07 -37.83 57.66
CA GLU A 122 4.19 -37.56 56.51
C GLU A 122 4.98 -37.16 55.24
N LEU A 123 6.03 -36.35 55.38
CA LEU A 123 6.90 -36.04 54.22
C LEU A 123 7.65 -37.28 53.71
N LYS A 124 7.99 -38.20 54.62
CA LYS A 124 8.67 -39.46 54.28
C LYS A 124 7.71 -40.51 53.70
N SER A 125 6.44 -40.55 54.14
CA SER A 125 5.41 -41.42 53.57
C SER A 125 5.00 -40.97 52.16
N LEU A 126 4.94 -39.65 51.93
CA LEU A 126 4.63 -39.04 50.62
C LEU A 126 5.83 -39.00 49.65
N GLY A 127 7.03 -39.41 50.10
CA GLY A 127 8.22 -39.51 49.26
C GLY A 127 8.83 -38.18 48.80
N VAL A 128 8.41 -37.05 49.37
CA VAL A 128 8.84 -35.70 48.95
C VAL A 128 9.95 -35.16 49.87
N ASN A 129 11.19 -35.57 49.61
CA ASN A 129 12.36 -35.08 50.35
C ASN A 129 12.95 -33.77 49.79
N SER A 130 12.54 -33.35 48.59
CA SER A 130 13.05 -32.16 47.90
C SER A 130 12.31 -30.89 48.35
N VAL A 131 13.05 -29.79 48.55
CA VAL A 131 12.54 -28.43 48.88
C VAL A 131 11.99 -27.71 47.65
N ALA A 132 11.49 -28.46 46.66
CA ALA A 132 10.80 -27.90 45.51
C ALA A 132 9.32 -27.63 45.85
N PRO A 133 8.69 -26.61 45.24
CA PRO A 133 7.25 -26.41 45.31
C PRO A 133 6.54 -27.66 44.80
N ASN A 134 5.84 -28.38 45.68
CA ASN A 134 5.13 -29.60 45.36
C ASN A 134 3.81 -29.60 46.13
N GLU A 135 2.71 -29.87 45.44
CA GLU A 135 1.37 -29.85 46.04
C GLU A 135 1.20 -30.88 47.15
N LEU A 136 1.83 -32.06 47.01
CA LEU A 136 1.80 -33.11 48.04
C LEU A 136 2.58 -32.69 49.29
N ARG A 137 3.67 -31.94 49.11
CA ARG A 137 4.43 -31.34 50.23
C ARG A 137 3.58 -30.30 50.93
N LEU A 138 2.93 -29.40 50.18
CA LEU A 138 2.06 -28.37 50.75
C LEU A 138 0.89 -28.99 51.55
N GLN A 139 0.34 -30.11 51.08
CA GLN A 139 -0.71 -30.85 51.78
C GLN A 139 -0.26 -31.34 53.16
N ALA A 140 0.93 -31.94 53.28
CA ALA A 140 1.48 -32.38 54.57
C ALA A 140 1.66 -31.20 55.56
N TYR A 141 2.13 -30.05 55.06
CA TYR A 141 2.23 -28.83 55.89
C TYR A 141 0.86 -28.26 56.27
N ARG A 142 -0.15 -28.36 55.40
CA ARG A 142 -1.54 -27.92 55.65
C ARG A 142 -2.20 -28.72 56.77
N GLU A 143 -1.97 -30.04 56.78
CA GLU A 143 -2.49 -30.95 57.80
C GLU A 143 -1.82 -30.72 59.16
N VAL A 144 -0.48 -30.61 59.18
CA VAL A 144 0.27 -30.24 60.40
C VAL A 144 -0.15 -28.87 60.94
N PHE A 145 -0.43 -27.91 60.06
CA PHE A 145 -0.92 -26.59 60.45
C PHE A 145 -2.36 -26.64 60.99
N GLU A 146 -3.22 -27.54 60.50
CA GLU A 146 -4.56 -27.72 61.09
C GLU A 146 -4.47 -28.29 62.50
N TYR A 147 -3.65 -29.33 62.71
CA TYR A 147 -3.41 -29.88 64.05
C TYR A 147 -2.82 -28.83 65.01
N LEU A 148 -1.94 -27.95 64.51
CA LEU A 148 -1.45 -26.81 65.29
C LEU A 148 -2.57 -25.84 65.66
N ILE A 149 -3.48 -25.52 64.74
CA ILE A 149 -4.60 -24.59 64.95
C ILE A 149 -5.61 -25.16 65.95
N GLU A 150 -5.92 -26.45 65.86
CA GLU A 150 -6.87 -27.14 66.75
C GLU A 150 -6.48 -27.07 68.23
N ASP A 151 -5.17 -27.14 68.53
CA ASP A 151 -4.67 -27.06 69.90
C ASP A 151 -4.60 -25.62 70.47
N PHE A 152 -4.61 -24.59 69.63
CA PHE A 152 -4.61 -23.18 70.04
C PHE A 152 -6.02 -22.62 70.29
N LYS A 153 -6.68 -23.07 71.36
CA LYS A 153 -8.09 -22.72 71.67
C LYS A 153 -8.46 -21.23 71.68
N THR A 154 -7.53 -20.33 72.03
CA THR A 154 -7.77 -18.87 72.11
C THR A 154 -7.48 -18.12 70.81
N TYR A 155 -6.53 -18.61 69.99
CA TYR A 155 -6.09 -17.97 68.75
C TYR A 155 -6.60 -18.68 67.49
N GLN A 156 -7.29 -19.82 67.65
CA GLN A 156 -7.86 -20.64 66.60
C GLN A 156 -8.66 -19.84 65.55
N PRO A 157 -9.57 -18.91 65.89
CA PRO A 157 -10.36 -18.19 64.89
C PRO A 157 -9.52 -17.28 63.98
N LEU A 158 -8.40 -16.74 64.48
CA LEU A 158 -7.52 -15.88 63.69
C LEU A 158 -6.63 -16.72 62.76
N LEU A 159 -6.06 -17.81 63.26
CA LEU A 159 -5.19 -18.67 62.45
C LEU A 159 -5.98 -19.41 61.36
N SER A 160 -7.22 -19.81 61.63
CA SER A 160 -8.11 -20.40 60.62
C SER A 160 -8.52 -19.38 59.55
N ALA A 161 -8.79 -18.13 59.94
CA ALA A 161 -9.06 -17.06 58.98
C ALA A 161 -7.86 -16.82 58.04
N ILE A 162 -6.64 -16.76 58.58
CA ILE A 162 -5.41 -16.62 57.77
C ILE A 162 -5.24 -17.82 56.84
N LYS A 163 -5.43 -19.05 57.34
CA LYS A 163 -5.36 -20.27 56.53
C LYS A 163 -6.36 -20.24 55.36
N ASN A 164 -7.60 -19.85 55.64
CA ASN A 164 -8.67 -19.79 54.64
C ASN A 164 -8.35 -18.80 53.51
N GLU A 165 -7.76 -17.64 53.80
CA GLU A 165 -7.36 -16.67 52.77
C GLU A 165 -6.32 -17.23 51.80
N TYR A 166 -5.29 -17.90 52.32
CA TYR A 166 -4.28 -18.56 51.47
C TYR A 166 -4.88 -19.71 50.65
N GLU A 167 -5.79 -20.49 51.23
CA GLU A 167 -6.46 -21.58 50.54
C GLU A 167 -7.38 -21.09 49.43
N MET A 168 -8.11 -19.99 49.67
CA MET A 168 -8.93 -19.34 48.67
C MET A 168 -8.07 -18.85 47.48
N MET A 169 -6.92 -18.23 47.76
CA MET A 169 -6.02 -17.76 46.69
C MET A 169 -5.42 -18.92 45.89
N MET A 170 -5.00 -20.00 46.56
CA MET A 170 -4.47 -21.20 45.89
C MET A 170 -5.54 -21.88 45.01
N SER A 171 -6.80 -21.92 45.47
CA SER A 171 -7.91 -22.42 44.66
C SER A 171 -8.13 -21.57 43.41
N HIS A 172 -8.12 -20.24 43.57
CA HIS A 172 -8.27 -19.30 42.46
C HIS A 172 -7.18 -19.49 41.40
N GLN A 173 -5.92 -19.65 41.81
CA GLN A 173 -4.81 -19.90 40.89
C GLN A 173 -4.95 -21.24 40.15
N ARG A 174 -5.40 -22.30 40.83
CA ARG A 174 -5.66 -23.61 40.18
C ARG A 174 -6.76 -23.51 39.13
N ASP A 175 -7.83 -22.78 39.42
CA ASP A 175 -8.92 -22.58 38.47
C ASP A 175 -8.46 -21.75 37.25
N GLN A 176 -7.64 -20.73 37.45
CA GLN A 176 -7.01 -20.00 36.34
C GLN A 176 -6.13 -20.91 35.48
N ILE A 177 -5.31 -21.78 36.08
CA ILE A 177 -4.47 -22.73 35.33
C ILE A 177 -5.33 -23.68 34.48
N ARG A 178 -6.43 -24.21 35.05
CA ARG A 178 -7.38 -25.07 34.33
C ARG A 178 -8.04 -24.36 33.14
N GLN A 179 -8.32 -23.07 33.26
CA GLN A 179 -8.86 -22.27 32.13
C GLN A 179 -7.83 -22.04 31.03
N LEU A 180 -6.54 -21.99 31.35
CA LEU A 180 -5.45 -21.77 30.38
C LEU A 180 -5.07 -23.03 29.59
N GLU A 181 -5.30 -24.24 30.12
CA GLU A 181 -5.01 -25.51 29.44
C GLU A 181 -5.72 -25.69 28.08
N PRO A 182 -7.05 -25.48 27.94
CA PRO A 182 -7.72 -25.60 26.65
C PRO A 182 -7.26 -24.53 25.65
N LEU A 183 -6.89 -23.34 26.13
CA LEU A 183 -6.34 -22.28 25.27
C LEU A 183 -4.99 -22.69 24.67
N LYS A 184 -4.14 -23.36 25.45
CA LYS A 184 -2.87 -23.92 24.94
C LYS A 184 -3.11 -24.99 23.88
N GLN A 185 -4.08 -25.88 24.10
CA GLN A 185 -4.43 -26.90 23.10
C GLN A 185 -4.99 -26.28 21.81
N MET A 186 -5.88 -25.30 21.94
CA MET A 186 -6.42 -24.57 20.81
C MET A 186 -5.32 -23.82 20.03
N LEU A 187 -4.34 -23.24 20.73
CA LEU A 187 -3.19 -22.59 20.10
C LEU A 187 -2.37 -23.58 19.26
N VAL A 188 -2.13 -24.79 19.77
CA VAL A 188 -1.42 -25.84 19.01
C VAL A 188 -2.20 -26.23 17.76
N THR A 189 -3.52 -26.43 17.87
CA THR A 189 -4.35 -26.77 16.70
C THR A 189 -4.37 -25.65 15.66
N VAL A 190 -4.40 -24.38 16.10
CA VAL A 190 -4.36 -23.23 15.20
C VAL A 190 -2.99 -23.11 14.54
N SER A 191 -1.90 -23.37 15.28
CA SER A 191 -0.55 -23.43 14.72
C SER A 191 -0.44 -24.47 13.62
N GLU A 192 -0.92 -25.69 13.87
CA GLU A 192 -0.89 -26.78 12.89
C GLU A 192 -1.73 -26.46 11.64
N GLN A 193 -2.89 -25.81 11.80
CA GLN A 193 -3.69 -25.32 10.69
C GLN A 193 -3.00 -24.21 9.89
N CYS A 194 -2.29 -23.30 10.57
CA CYS A 194 -1.49 -22.28 9.90
C CYS A 194 -0.34 -22.89 9.11
N ASP A 195 0.35 -23.89 9.67
CA ASP A 195 1.44 -24.59 8.99
C ASP A 195 0.93 -25.35 7.77
N GLN A 196 -0.22 -26.03 7.86
CA GLN A 196 -0.86 -26.68 6.71
C GLN A 196 -1.21 -25.69 5.60
N LYS A 197 -1.77 -24.52 5.95
CA LYS A 197 -2.07 -23.47 4.96
C LYS A 197 -0.82 -22.92 4.28
N ILE A 198 0.27 -22.74 5.04
CA ILE A 198 1.55 -22.29 4.48
C ILE A 198 2.11 -23.35 3.51
N MET A 199 1.98 -24.64 3.83
CA MET A 199 2.44 -25.71 2.96
C MET A 199 1.63 -25.79 1.66
N ALA A 200 0.29 -25.64 1.74
CA ALA A 200 -0.57 -25.59 0.55
C ALA A 200 -0.20 -24.42 -0.37
N LEU A 201 -0.07 -23.20 0.18
CA LEU A 201 0.34 -22.03 -0.61
C LEU A 201 1.70 -22.23 -1.30
N ARG A 202 2.65 -22.90 -0.64
CA ARG A 202 3.96 -23.22 -1.24
C ARG A 202 3.86 -24.27 -2.36
N GLU A 203 2.92 -25.19 -2.27
CA GLU A 203 2.65 -26.14 -3.35
C GLU A 203 2.02 -25.43 -4.55
N ASP A 204 1.05 -24.55 -4.33
CA ASP A 204 0.42 -23.74 -5.38
C ASP A 204 1.46 -22.85 -6.09
N GLU A 205 2.28 -22.10 -5.34
CA GLU A 205 3.37 -21.27 -5.90
C GLU A 205 4.36 -22.09 -6.73
N LYS A 206 4.62 -23.34 -6.32
CA LYS A 206 5.52 -24.24 -7.04
C LYS A 206 4.88 -24.74 -8.34
N GLU A 207 3.57 -25.01 -8.36
CA GLU A 207 2.85 -25.37 -9.57
C GLU A 207 2.80 -24.20 -10.55
N GLU A 208 2.48 -22.98 -10.09
CA GLU A 208 2.52 -21.76 -10.90
C GLU A 208 3.92 -21.54 -11.51
N MET A 209 4.98 -21.73 -10.71
CA MET A 209 6.36 -21.64 -11.23
C MET A 209 6.63 -22.67 -12.34
N ILE A 210 6.12 -23.89 -12.22
CA ILE A 210 6.28 -24.94 -13.23
C ILE A 210 5.52 -24.57 -14.51
N ASP A 211 4.31 -24.05 -14.39
CA ASP A 211 3.48 -23.64 -15.52
C ASP A 211 4.08 -22.44 -16.25
N MET A 212 4.53 -21.42 -15.52
CA MET A 212 5.26 -20.27 -16.08
C MET A 212 6.55 -20.71 -16.80
N ARG A 213 7.26 -21.73 -16.28
CA ARG A 213 8.43 -22.31 -16.97
C ARG A 213 8.03 -23.08 -18.22
N ARG A 214 6.88 -23.75 -18.23
CA ARG A 214 6.36 -24.47 -19.41
C ARG A 214 5.93 -23.49 -20.50
N GLU A 215 5.25 -22.41 -20.13
CA GLU A 215 4.85 -21.35 -21.05
C GLU A 215 6.06 -20.63 -21.64
N ASN A 216 7.04 -20.26 -20.81
CA ASN A 216 8.30 -19.69 -21.29
C ASN A 216 8.97 -20.60 -22.34
N ARG A 217 9.02 -21.93 -22.10
CA ARG A 217 9.55 -22.87 -23.10
C ARG A 217 8.75 -22.87 -24.40
N ARG A 218 7.41 -22.82 -24.33
CA ARG A 218 6.54 -22.74 -25.52
C ARG A 218 6.80 -21.45 -26.29
N LEU A 219 6.92 -20.32 -25.60
CA LEU A 219 7.23 -19.04 -26.23
C LEU A 219 8.60 -19.05 -26.91
N TYR A 220 9.63 -19.63 -26.27
CA TYR A 220 10.94 -19.81 -26.91
C TYR A 220 10.86 -20.69 -28.16
N GLN A 221 10.13 -21.79 -28.11
CA GLN A 221 9.90 -22.63 -29.30
C GLN A 221 9.21 -21.86 -30.42
N ARG A 222 8.21 -21.04 -30.10
CA ARG A 222 7.51 -20.21 -31.10
C ARG A 222 8.42 -19.14 -31.70
N ILE A 223 9.27 -18.52 -30.89
CA ILE A 223 10.28 -17.57 -31.38
C ILE A 223 11.25 -18.28 -32.33
N ASP A 224 11.70 -19.49 -32.00
CA ASP A 224 12.61 -20.26 -32.85
C ASP A 224 11.96 -20.76 -34.14
N GLU A 225 10.65 -21.04 -34.13
CA GLU A 225 9.86 -21.30 -35.35
C GLU A 225 9.80 -20.06 -36.24
N LEU A 226 9.37 -18.91 -35.68
CA LEU A 226 9.27 -17.67 -36.44
C LEU A 226 10.62 -17.22 -37.00
N ARG A 227 11.71 -17.43 -36.26
CA ARG A 227 13.08 -17.16 -36.76
C ARG A 227 13.50 -18.08 -37.89
N ARG A 228 13.05 -19.35 -37.90
CA ARG A 228 13.29 -20.26 -39.02
C ARG A 228 12.48 -19.85 -40.24
N GLU A 229 11.20 -19.56 -40.06
CA GLU A 229 10.33 -19.05 -41.13
C GLU A 229 10.90 -17.76 -41.76
N GLN A 230 11.39 -16.83 -40.93
CA GLN A 230 12.03 -15.62 -41.42
C GLN A 230 13.24 -15.93 -42.31
N LYS A 231 14.12 -16.84 -41.89
CA LYS A 231 15.29 -17.24 -42.69
C LYS A 231 14.89 -17.93 -44.00
N ASP A 232 13.87 -18.80 -43.95
CA ASP A 232 13.38 -19.49 -45.14
C ASP A 232 12.77 -18.50 -46.14
N LEU A 233 12.07 -17.47 -45.66
CA LEU A 233 11.56 -16.38 -46.49
C LEU A 233 12.68 -15.50 -47.05
N GLU A 234 13.71 -15.19 -46.26
CA GLU A 234 14.89 -14.45 -46.73
C GLU A 234 15.58 -15.17 -47.88
N VAL A 235 15.78 -16.49 -47.77
CA VAL A 235 16.35 -17.32 -48.85
C VAL A 235 15.45 -17.34 -50.09
N GLN A 236 14.13 -17.39 -49.92
CA GLN A 236 13.20 -17.32 -51.05
C GLN A 236 13.26 -15.96 -51.76
N VAL A 237 13.37 -14.86 -51.01
CA VAL A 237 13.52 -13.52 -51.56
C VAL A 237 14.83 -13.41 -52.34
N GLU A 238 15.93 -13.92 -51.80
CA GLU A 238 17.23 -13.94 -52.48
C GLU A 238 17.16 -14.72 -53.79
N ARG A 239 16.56 -15.92 -53.78
CA ARG A 239 16.35 -16.72 -54.99
C ARG A 239 15.50 -16.00 -56.03
N LEU A 240 14.40 -15.35 -55.62
CA LEU A 240 13.55 -14.60 -56.54
C LEU A 240 14.27 -13.38 -57.13
N GLN A 241 15.14 -12.74 -56.35
CA GLN A 241 15.99 -11.65 -56.85
C GLN A 241 16.98 -12.15 -57.90
N GLU A 242 17.60 -13.32 -57.68
CA GLU A 242 18.47 -13.97 -58.67
C GLU A 242 17.71 -14.34 -59.95
N GLU A 243 16.55 -15.01 -59.82
CA GLU A 243 15.71 -15.38 -60.96
C GLU A 243 15.27 -14.15 -61.76
N LEU A 244 14.88 -13.08 -61.07
CA LEU A 244 14.52 -11.80 -61.69
C LEU A 244 15.73 -11.16 -62.41
N ALA A 245 16.92 -11.20 -61.81
CA ALA A 245 18.15 -10.68 -62.43
C ALA A 245 18.51 -11.46 -63.71
N VAL A 246 18.36 -12.78 -63.70
CA VAL A 246 18.56 -13.63 -64.88
C VAL A 246 17.57 -13.27 -65.98
N GLU A 247 16.28 -13.13 -65.66
CA GLU A 247 15.25 -12.71 -66.61
C GLU A 247 15.52 -11.31 -67.19
N TYR A 248 15.96 -10.36 -66.37
CA TYR A 248 16.36 -9.03 -66.86
C TYR A 248 17.53 -9.12 -67.84
N LEU A 249 18.53 -9.95 -67.56
CA LEU A 249 19.66 -10.16 -68.45
C LEU A 249 19.22 -10.81 -69.75
N LEU A 250 18.39 -11.86 -69.70
CA LEU A 250 17.84 -12.53 -70.86
C LEU A 250 17.07 -11.56 -71.77
N ARG A 251 16.19 -10.73 -71.19
CA ARG A 251 15.43 -9.72 -71.94
C ARG A 251 16.34 -8.65 -72.57
N ARG A 252 17.44 -8.30 -71.90
CA ARG A 252 18.44 -7.38 -72.46
C ARG A 252 19.15 -8.01 -73.65
N ASP A 253 19.62 -9.24 -73.50
CA ASP A 253 20.33 -9.95 -74.56
C ASP A 253 19.41 -10.24 -75.76
N GLU A 254 18.13 -10.56 -75.53
CA GLU A 254 17.12 -10.61 -76.58
C GLU A 254 16.94 -9.26 -77.29
N SER A 255 16.91 -8.16 -76.53
CA SER A 255 16.81 -6.81 -77.12
C SER A 255 18.01 -6.50 -78.00
N ASP A 256 19.22 -6.87 -77.58
CA ASP A 256 20.44 -6.66 -78.34
C ASP A 256 20.52 -7.56 -79.58
N ALA A 257 20.11 -8.83 -79.47
CA ALA A 257 19.97 -9.74 -80.62
C ALA A 257 18.95 -9.22 -81.65
N ARG A 258 17.81 -8.68 -81.19
CA ARG A 258 16.81 -8.05 -82.08
C ARG A 258 17.40 -6.82 -82.78
N LYS A 259 18.19 -5.98 -82.10
CA LYS A 259 18.87 -4.84 -82.72
C LYS A 259 19.86 -5.31 -83.81
N LEU A 260 20.63 -6.36 -83.53
CA LEU A 260 21.59 -6.92 -84.48
C LEU A 260 20.88 -7.52 -85.70
N LEU A 261 19.81 -8.31 -85.49
CA LEU A 261 18.99 -8.83 -86.60
C LEU A 261 18.35 -7.73 -87.45
N ILE A 262 17.91 -6.62 -86.83
CA ILE A 262 17.40 -5.46 -87.57
C ILE A 262 18.53 -4.84 -88.42
N ALA A 263 19.74 -4.74 -87.89
CA ALA A 263 20.90 -4.28 -88.66
C ALA A 263 21.22 -5.21 -89.83
N ASP A 264 21.32 -6.52 -89.59
CA ASP A 264 21.56 -7.55 -90.62
C ASP A 264 20.46 -7.57 -91.68
N MET A 265 19.18 -7.43 -91.28
CA MET A 265 18.05 -7.37 -92.21
C MET A 265 18.14 -6.11 -93.10
N ASN A 266 18.58 -4.99 -92.55
CA ASN A 266 18.83 -3.77 -93.33
C ASN A 266 20.00 -3.97 -94.30
N ASP A 267 21.10 -4.60 -93.87
CA ASP A 267 22.26 -4.89 -94.71
C ASP A 267 21.93 -5.90 -95.82
N LEU A 268 21.18 -6.96 -95.51
CA LEU A 268 20.70 -7.93 -96.49
C LEU A 268 19.72 -7.32 -97.46
N ARG A 269 18.85 -6.40 -97.01
CA ARG A 269 17.98 -5.65 -97.91
C ARG A 269 18.81 -4.81 -98.88
N TYR A 270 19.88 -4.17 -98.41
CA TYR A 270 20.83 -3.45 -99.27
C TYR A 270 21.54 -4.39 -100.26
N GLN A 271 21.99 -5.56 -99.80
CA GLN A 271 22.63 -6.57 -100.66
C GLN A 271 21.66 -7.23 -101.64
N GLN A 272 20.39 -7.43 -101.28
CA GLN A 272 19.37 -7.96 -102.18
C GLN A 272 18.94 -6.93 -103.21
N GLU A 273 18.85 -5.65 -102.84
CA GLU A 273 18.67 -4.58 -103.83
C GLU A 273 19.87 -4.55 -104.80
N ASP A 274 21.11 -4.75 -104.32
CA ASP A 274 22.31 -4.85 -105.17
C ASP A 274 22.38 -6.17 -105.99
N ALA A 275 21.95 -7.29 -105.43
CA ALA A 275 21.97 -8.60 -106.08
C ALA A 275 20.79 -8.81 -107.01
N ALA A 276 19.60 -8.24 -106.75
CA ALA A 276 18.49 -8.19 -107.69
C ALA A 276 18.85 -7.32 -108.90
N ALA A 277 19.63 -6.25 -108.69
CA ALA A 277 20.26 -5.52 -109.78
C ALA A 277 21.25 -6.39 -110.59
N ARG A 278 21.86 -7.42 -109.99
CA ARG A 278 22.74 -8.39 -110.67
C ARG A 278 22.01 -9.63 -111.25
N LYS A 279 20.90 -10.07 -110.65
CA LYS A 279 20.12 -11.28 -110.99
C LYS A 279 18.97 -11.03 -111.97
N SER A 280 18.82 -9.80 -112.47
CA SER A 280 18.20 -9.58 -113.78
C SER A 280 19.06 -10.13 -114.94
N MET A 281 20.22 -10.73 -114.64
CA MET A 281 21.03 -11.50 -115.57
C MET A 281 21.14 -12.96 -115.08
N GLN A 282 20.49 -13.85 -115.83
CA GLN A 282 20.68 -15.31 -115.91
C GLN A 282 20.00 -16.25 -114.91
N GLU A 283 19.41 -17.25 -115.54
CA GLU A 283 18.45 -18.28 -115.13
C GLU A 283 19.12 -19.68 -115.21
N SER A 284 18.50 -20.66 -114.54
CA SER A 284 18.51 -22.13 -114.81
C SER A 284 19.85 -22.90 -114.64
N GLU A 285 19.94 -24.22 -114.43
CA GLU A 285 19.02 -25.37 -114.33
C GLU A 285 19.84 -26.57 -113.74
N GLU A 286 19.27 -27.38 -112.84
CA GLU A 286 18.98 -28.83 -112.96
C GLU A 286 20.07 -29.82 -113.44
N GLU A 287 20.27 -30.90 -112.68
CA GLU A 287 20.67 -32.22 -113.21
C GLU A 287 19.77 -33.32 -112.62
N LYS A 288 19.18 -34.17 -113.47
CA LYS A 288 18.25 -35.26 -113.15
C LYS A 288 18.86 -36.59 -113.59
N ASP A 289 18.94 -37.55 -112.67
CA ASP A 289 19.14 -38.97 -112.95
C ASP A 289 17.80 -39.73 -113.00
N ASP A 290 17.81 -40.87 -113.70
CA ASP A 290 16.70 -41.66 -114.24
C ASP A 290 15.40 -41.77 -113.38
N PRO A 291 14.29 -41.13 -113.78
CA PRO A 291 13.11 -40.90 -112.93
C PRO A 291 12.18 -42.12 -112.75
N LEU A 292 12.35 -43.20 -113.51
CA LEU A 292 11.39 -44.31 -113.53
C LEU A 292 11.75 -45.44 -112.56
N THR A 293 13.03 -45.81 -112.46
CA THR A 293 13.55 -46.81 -111.52
C THR A 293 13.46 -46.31 -110.08
N LEU A 294 13.82 -45.05 -109.86
CA LEU A 294 13.65 -44.35 -108.60
C LEU A 294 12.18 -44.30 -108.19
N LYS A 295 11.24 -44.01 -109.11
CA LYS A 295 9.80 -44.01 -108.78
C LYS A 295 9.27 -45.37 -108.34
N MET A 296 9.70 -46.47 -108.95
CA MET A 296 9.25 -47.81 -108.54
C MET A 296 9.87 -48.25 -107.20
N ALA A 297 11.17 -48.01 -107.00
CA ALA A 297 11.83 -48.29 -105.72
C ALA A 297 11.24 -47.45 -104.59
N LEU A 298 11.00 -46.17 -104.85
CA LEU A 298 10.39 -45.23 -103.92
C LEU A 298 8.94 -45.61 -103.59
N LYS A 299 8.16 -46.07 -104.58
CA LYS A 299 6.80 -46.55 -104.32
C LYS A 299 6.80 -47.77 -103.40
N LYS A 300 7.67 -48.75 -103.66
CA LYS A 300 7.75 -49.96 -102.82
C LYS A 300 8.28 -49.64 -101.42
N ALA A 301 9.30 -48.79 -101.31
CA ALA A 301 9.81 -48.32 -100.02
C ALA A 301 8.72 -47.58 -99.21
N ARG A 302 7.89 -46.75 -99.86
CA ARG A 302 6.76 -46.08 -99.21
C ARG A 302 5.67 -47.05 -98.74
N GLU A 303 5.40 -48.10 -99.50
CA GLU A 303 4.43 -49.13 -99.11
C GLU A 303 4.92 -49.94 -97.90
N ASP A 304 6.20 -50.32 -97.89
CA ASP A 304 6.83 -51.02 -96.76
C ASP A 304 6.94 -50.12 -95.52
N GLU A 305 7.29 -48.84 -95.71
CA GLU A 305 7.30 -47.82 -94.65
C GLU A 305 5.89 -47.61 -94.06
N ALA A 306 4.86 -47.51 -94.90
CA ALA A 306 3.47 -47.39 -94.47
C ALA A 306 2.95 -48.65 -93.75
N ALA A 307 3.50 -49.83 -94.06
CA ALA A 307 3.18 -51.07 -93.36
C ALA A 307 3.90 -51.16 -92.01
N ALA A 308 5.18 -50.78 -91.96
CA ALA A 308 5.97 -50.76 -90.74
C ALA A 308 5.45 -49.73 -89.73
N THR A 309 5.13 -48.51 -90.19
CA THR A 309 4.53 -47.44 -89.36
C THR A 309 3.17 -47.85 -88.80
N ARG A 310 2.32 -48.53 -89.59
CA ARG A 310 1.05 -49.07 -89.05
C ARG A 310 1.26 -50.09 -87.94
N ARG A 311 2.21 -51.02 -88.10
CA ARG A 311 2.53 -52.01 -87.04
C ARG A 311 3.14 -51.34 -85.81
N LEU A 312 3.99 -50.34 -86.00
CA LEU A 312 4.56 -49.55 -84.90
C LEU A 312 3.46 -48.82 -84.14
N ASN A 313 2.55 -48.16 -84.85
CA ASN A 313 1.41 -47.46 -84.25
C ASN A 313 0.46 -48.42 -83.52
N GLU A 314 0.19 -49.61 -84.06
CA GLU A 314 -0.59 -50.64 -83.36
C GLU A 314 0.12 -51.14 -82.10
N MET A 315 1.44 -51.32 -82.13
CA MET A 315 2.22 -51.70 -80.96
C MET A 315 2.26 -50.57 -79.93
N GLU A 316 2.52 -49.33 -80.34
CA GLU A 316 2.50 -48.16 -79.45
C GLU A 316 1.12 -47.95 -78.83
N ALA A 317 0.03 -48.16 -79.58
CA ALA A 317 -1.33 -48.10 -79.05
C ALA A 317 -1.61 -49.25 -78.06
N ASN A 318 -1.12 -50.47 -78.31
CA ASN A 318 -1.33 -51.62 -77.43
C ASN A 318 -0.46 -51.60 -76.16
N TYR A 319 0.70 -50.95 -76.21
CA TYR A 319 1.67 -50.89 -75.10
C TYR A 319 1.78 -49.51 -74.44
N GLY A 320 1.06 -48.50 -74.91
CA GLY A 320 1.07 -47.14 -74.35
C GLY A 320 0.59 -47.05 -72.89
N ASP A 321 -0.29 -47.97 -72.46
CA ASP A 321 -0.86 -48.01 -71.10
C ASP A 321 -0.26 -49.09 -70.18
N VAL A 322 0.81 -49.79 -70.60
CA VAL A 322 1.38 -50.90 -69.82
C VAL A 322 2.60 -50.45 -69.02
N ILE A 323 2.50 -50.53 -67.70
CA ILE A 323 3.60 -50.22 -66.78
C ILE A 323 4.55 -51.43 -66.68
N PRO A 324 5.89 -51.26 -66.79
CA PRO A 324 6.84 -52.33 -66.55
C PRO A 324 6.61 -53.00 -65.19
N ARG A 325 6.60 -54.34 -65.17
CA ARG A 325 6.25 -55.13 -63.97
C ARG A 325 7.05 -54.77 -62.72
N ARG A 326 8.34 -54.45 -62.87
CA ARG A 326 9.19 -54.00 -61.76
C ARG A 326 8.68 -52.70 -61.14
N ASP A 327 8.25 -51.77 -61.98
CA ASP A 327 7.79 -50.45 -61.54
C ASP A 327 6.37 -50.57 -60.96
N PHE A 328 5.54 -51.48 -61.47
CA PHE A 328 4.26 -51.86 -60.85
C PHE A 328 4.46 -52.49 -59.46
N GLU A 329 5.37 -53.46 -59.31
CA GLU A 329 5.66 -54.10 -58.02
C GLU A 329 6.26 -53.09 -57.02
N ALA A 330 7.12 -52.18 -57.48
CA ALA A 330 7.64 -51.08 -56.67
C ALA A 330 6.52 -50.12 -56.22
N LEU A 331 5.63 -49.74 -57.14
CA LEU A 331 4.50 -48.86 -56.85
C LEU A 331 3.48 -49.53 -55.92
N GLN A 332 3.23 -50.83 -56.08
CA GLN A 332 2.36 -51.62 -55.21
C GLN A 332 2.94 -51.69 -53.79
N LYS A 333 4.25 -51.88 -53.64
CA LYS A 333 4.92 -51.86 -52.33
C LYS A 333 4.85 -50.47 -51.69
N GLN A 334 5.03 -49.41 -52.48
CA GLN A 334 4.86 -48.04 -51.99
C GLN A 334 3.41 -47.78 -51.54
N TYR A 335 2.43 -48.24 -52.32
CA TYR A 335 1.02 -48.11 -52.00
C TYR A 335 0.67 -48.82 -50.68
N GLN A 336 1.13 -50.07 -50.51
CA GLN A 336 0.94 -50.83 -49.26
C GLN A 336 1.59 -50.12 -48.06
N ALA A 337 2.82 -49.62 -48.22
CA ALA A 337 3.48 -48.86 -47.16
C ALA A 337 2.75 -47.54 -46.85
N LEU A 338 2.14 -46.90 -47.85
CA LEU A 338 1.34 -45.69 -47.66
C LEU A 338 0.02 -46.02 -46.95
N GLU A 339 -0.63 -47.12 -47.30
CA GLU A 339 -1.86 -47.61 -46.69
C GLU A 339 -1.64 -47.96 -45.21
N GLU A 340 -0.54 -48.65 -44.88
CA GLU A 340 -0.13 -48.91 -43.49
C GLU A 340 0.10 -47.60 -42.71
N LYS A 341 0.77 -46.61 -43.30
CA LYS A 341 0.98 -45.30 -42.67
C LYS A 341 -0.33 -44.54 -42.45
N ILE A 342 -1.26 -44.63 -43.40
CA ILE A 342 -2.58 -44.02 -43.28
C ILE A 342 -3.36 -44.67 -42.14
N GLU A 343 -3.35 -46.00 -42.03
CA GLU A 343 -4.03 -46.70 -40.93
C GLU A 343 -3.39 -46.41 -39.56
N GLN A 344 -2.05 -46.35 -39.49
CA GLN A 344 -1.35 -45.92 -38.28
C GLN A 344 -1.75 -44.49 -37.88
N SER A 345 -1.73 -43.56 -38.84
CA SER A 345 -2.11 -42.16 -38.59
C SER A 345 -3.59 -42.02 -38.17
N LYS A 346 -4.50 -42.82 -38.72
CA LYS A 346 -5.90 -42.86 -38.29
C LYS A 346 -6.03 -43.38 -36.86
N ALA A 347 -5.31 -44.44 -36.52
CA ALA A 347 -5.31 -45.00 -35.17
C ALA A 347 -4.77 -43.98 -34.14
N ASP A 348 -3.69 -43.28 -34.47
CA ASP A 348 -3.13 -42.24 -33.62
C ASP A 348 -4.06 -41.03 -33.49
N PHE A 349 -4.76 -40.65 -34.57
CA PHE A 349 -5.77 -39.60 -34.52
C PHE A 349 -6.96 -39.97 -33.60
N ILE A 350 -7.41 -41.22 -33.63
CA ILE A 350 -8.48 -41.70 -32.75
C ILE A 350 -8.03 -41.62 -31.28
N LYS A 351 -6.82 -42.09 -30.97
CA LYS A 351 -6.26 -42.00 -29.61
C LYS A 351 -6.13 -40.56 -29.15
N LEU A 352 -5.60 -39.67 -30.00
CA LEU A 352 -5.46 -38.25 -29.67
C LEU A 352 -6.83 -37.59 -29.42
N LYS A 353 -7.86 -38.00 -30.16
CA LYS A 353 -9.23 -37.53 -29.93
C LYS A 353 -9.78 -38.00 -28.58
N GLU A 354 -9.55 -39.27 -28.22
CA GLU A 354 -9.94 -39.79 -26.91
C GLU A 354 -9.22 -39.06 -25.77
N GLU A 355 -7.91 -38.84 -25.89
CA GLU A 355 -7.12 -38.05 -24.94
C GLU A 355 -7.67 -36.62 -24.82
N HIS A 356 -8.00 -35.99 -25.95
CA HIS A 356 -8.59 -34.66 -25.96
C HIS A 356 -9.96 -34.63 -25.27
N GLU A 357 -10.83 -35.61 -25.51
CA GLU A 357 -12.13 -35.73 -24.84
C GLU A 357 -11.97 -35.91 -23.32
N THR A 358 -10.99 -36.72 -22.89
CA THR A 358 -10.69 -36.88 -21.45
C THR A 358 -10.19 -35.59 -20.82
N LEU A 359 -9.26 -34.87 -21.49
CA LEU A 359 -8.72 -33.60 -21.01
C LEU A 359 -9.79 -32.51 -20.93
N LEU A 360 -10.73 -32.50 -21.87
CA LEU A 360 -11.87 -31.59 -21.86
C LEU A 360 -12.81 -31.91 -20.69
N GLY A 361 -12.97 -33.19 -20.35
CA GLY A 361 -13.68 -33.63 -19.15
C GLY A 361 -13.03 -33.12 -17.86
N THR A 362 -11.72 -33.30 -17.70
CA THR A 362 -10.99 -32.80 -16.52
C THR A 362 -11.01 -31.27 -16.45
N TYR A 363 -10.88 -30.57 -17.58
CA TYR A 363 -10.95 -29.12 -17.62
C TYR A 363 -12.31 -28.59 -17.13
N LYS A 364 -13.41 -29.25 -17.52
CA LYS A 364 -14.76 -28.90 -17.03
C LYS A 364 -14.90 -29.11 -15.53
N GLN A 365 -14.30 -30.17 -14.97
CA GLN A 365 -14.32 -30.41 -13.52
C GLN A 365 -13.55 -29.32 -12.77
N VAL A 366 -12.35 -28.99 -13.22
CA VAL A 366 -11.54 -27.91 -12.61
C VAL A 366 -12.26 -26.56 -12.68
N LEU A 367 -12.97 -26.27 -13.77
CA LEU A 367 -13.79 -25.06 -13.86
C LEU A 367 -14.93 -25.05 -12.82
N GLN A 368 -15.59 -26.20 -12.61
CA GLN A 368 -16.64 -26.31 -11.59
C GLN A 368 -16.06 -26.11 -10.18
N GLU A 369 -14.94 -26.76 -9.87
CA GLU A 369 -14.26 -26.60 -8.59
C GLU A 369 -13.85 -25.14 -8.35
N ARG A 370 -13.29 -24.48 -9.36
CA ARG A 370 -12.97 -23.04 -9.30
C ARG A 370 -14.19 -22.19 -8.97
N ASP A 371 -15.32 -22.44 -9.66
CA ASP A 371 -16.54 -21.65 -9.47
C ASP A 371 -17.15 -21.91 -8.08
N ASP A 372 -17.09 -23.16 -7.59
CA ASP A 372 -17.51 -23.52 -6.24
C ASP A 372 -16.63 -22.82 -5.18
N TYR A 373 -15.29 -22.85 -5.35
CA TYR A 373 -14.38 -22.12 -4.46
C TYR A 373 -14.58 -20.61 -4.51
N PHE A 374 -14.86 -20.06 -5.69
CA PHE A 374 -15.18 -18.64 -5.82
C PHE A 374 -16.45 -18.30 -5.05
N TYR A 375 -17.50 -19.11 -5.16
CA TYR A 375 -18.75 -18.92 -4.44
C TYR A 375 -18.57 -19.07 -2.92
N GLU A 376 -17.76 -20.04 -2.47
CA GLU A 376 -17.39 -20.20 -1.07
C GLU A 376 -16.59 -18.99 -0.56
N TYR A 377 -15.61 -18.53 -1.32
CA TYR A 377 -14.82 -17.35 -1.00
C TYR A 377 -15.70 -16.10 -0.90
N GLU A 378 -16.62 -15.88 -1.83
CA GLU A 378 -17.53 -14.74 -1.82
C GLU A 378 -18.53 -14.82 -0.66
N ASN A 379 -19.00 -16.02 -0.32
CA ASN A 379 -19.80 -16.27 0.88
C ASN A 379 -19.01 -15.99 2.17
N LEU A 380 -17.73 -16.37 2.24
CA LEU A 380 -16.89 -16.09 3.40
C LEU A 380 -16.55 -14.61 3.50
N ARG A 381 -16.29 -13.94 2.37
CA ARG A 381 -16.04 -12.50 2.29
C ARG A 381 -17.25 -11.69 2.74
N SER A 382 -18.45 -12.08 2.31
CA SER A 382 -19.71 -11.42 2.69
C SER A 382 -20.13 -11.71 4.14
N LYS A 383 -19.69 -12.85 4.72
CA LYS A 383 -20.00 -13.25 6.11
C LYS A 383 -18.89 -12.94 7.12
N ALA A 384 -17.73 -12.47 6.70
CA ALA A 384 -16.64 -12.11 7.59
C ALA A 384 -17.02 -10.89 8.45
N LEU A 385 -17.27 -11.13 9.74
CA LEU A 385 -17.65 -10.16 10.77
C LEU A 385 -16.56 -9.10 11.08
N THR A 386 -15.46 -9.04 10.33
CA THR A 386 -14.50 -7.94 10.37
C THR A 386 -14.03 -7.62 8.95
N PRO A 387 -14.42 -6.46 8.37
CA PRO A 387 -13.86 -6.00 7.11
C PRO A 387 -12.35 -5.82 7.28
N ARG A 388 -11.56 -6.39 6.37
CA ARG A 388 -10.10 -6.18 6.37
C ARG A 388 -9.82 -4.70 6.06
N PRO A 389 -8.95 -4.03 6.83
CA PRO A 389 -8.56 -2.64 6.55
C PRO A 389 -7.90 -2.51 5.18
N GLU A 390 -8.18 -1.42 4.48
CA GLU A 390 -7.48 -1.04 3.24
C GLU A 390 -6.09 -0.51 3.60
N TRP A 391 -5.09 -1.40 3.64
CA TRP A 391 -3.71 -1.09 4.06
C TRP A 391 -3.03 -0.03 3.19
N ASP A 392 -3.46 0.13 1.94
CA ASP A 392 -2.94 1.17 1.04
C ASP A 392 -3.25 2.58 1.55
N LYS A 393 -4.39 2.75 2.23
CA LYS A 393 -4.75 4.04 2.86
C LYS A 393 -3.94 4.34 4.11
N CYS A 394 -3.35 3.33 4.76
CA CYS A 394 -2.48 3.54 5.92
C CYS A 394 -1.20 4.30 5.55
N ALA A 395 -0.74 4.20 4.29
CA ALA A 395 0.40 4.93 3.77
C ALA A 395 0.26 6.46 3.90
N GLU A 396 -0.97 6.98 3.81
CA GLU A 396 -1.26 8.41 3.89
C GLU A 396 -1.22 8.94 5.34
N HIS A 397 -1.36 8.06 6.32
CA HIS A 397 -1.48 8.41 7.73
C HIS A 397 -0.20 8.17 8.55
N ILE A 398 0.81 7.53 7.96
CA ILE A 398 2.09 7.21 8.60
C ILE A 398 3.14 8.27 8.25
N PRO A 399 3.87 8.82 9.24
CA PRO A 399 4.92 9.80 8.97
C PRO A 399 6.04 9.17 8.14
N GLY A 400 6.36 9.73 6.97
CA GLY A 400 7.29 9.15 6.00
C GLY A 400 6.62 8.61 4.72
N GLY A 401 5.29 8.67 4.64
CA GLY A 401 4.53 8.46 3.40
C GLY A 401 4.61 7.04 2.84
N THR A 402 4.33 6.92 1.54
CA THR A 402 4.24 5.64 0.82
C THR A 402 5.55 4.86 0.82
N ASP A 403 6.69 5.53 0.81
CA ASP A 403 8.00 4.87 0.71
C ASP A 403 8.38 4.18 2.02
N ARG A 404 8.20 4.86 3.17
CA ARG A 404 8.39 4.25 4.49
C ARG A 404 7.33 3.18 4.76
N TRP A 405 6.09 3.38 4.32
CA TRP A 405 5.07 2.34 4.45
C TRP A 405 5.40 1.11 3.63
N LYS A 406 5.91 1.25 2.40
CA LYS A 406 6.40 0.11 1.61
C LYS A 406 7.54 -0.60 2.34
N GLU A 407 8.54 0.12 2.82
CA GLU A 407 9.66 -0.47 3.58
C GLU A 407 9.20 -1.21 4.85
N ILE A 408 8.20 -0.67 5.55
CA ILE A 408 7.68 -1.26 6.79
C ILE A 408 6.67 -2.38 6.50
N SER A 409 5.92 -2.33 5.40
CA SER A 409 4.88 -3.30 5.04
C SER A 409 5.41 -4.48 4.23
N GLU A 410 6.55 -4.32 3.57
CA GLU A 410 7.15 -5.34 2.74
C GLU A 410 7.51 -6.58 3.60
N GLY A 411 6.91 -7.71 3.22
CA GLY A 411 7.12 -9.00 3.89
C GLY A 411 6.36 -9.21 5.21
N LYS A 412 5.48 -8.28 5.64
CA LYS A 412 4.74 -8.41 6.91
C LYS A 412 3.28 -8.82 6.74
N LYS A 413 2.77 -9.56 7.73
CA LYS A 413 1.39 -10.05 7.72
C LYS A 413 0.41 -8.96 8.17
N SER A 414 -0.87 -9.05 7.78
CA SER A 414 -1.88 -8.05 8.14
C SER A 414 -2.05 -7.83 9.65
N SER A 415 -1.81 -8.85 10.49
CA SER A 415 -1.81 -8.71 11.96
C SER A 415 -0.61 -7.89 12.46
N GLU A 416 0.56 -8.10 11.86
CA GLU A 416 1.79 -7.37 12.19
C GLU A 416 1.71 -5.93 11.69
N LEU A 417 1.11 -5.73 10.51
CA LEU A 417 0.76 -4.39 10.01
C LEU A 417 -0.20 -3.68 10.96
N MET A 418 -1.21 -4.39 11.48
CA MET A 418 -2.12 -3.82 12.46
C MET A 418 -1.42 -3.47 13.77
N GLU A 419 -0.55 -4.33 14.27
CA GLU A 419 0.23 -4.07 15.48
C GLU A 419 1.21 -2.90 15.33
N MET A 420 1.85 -2.76 14.17
CA MET A 420 2.72 -1.61 13.88
C MET A 420 1.93 -0.32 13.75
N VAL A 421 0.77 -0.35 13.07
CA VAL A 421 -0.13 0.80 12.99
C VAL A 421 -0.65 1.16 14.38
N LEU A 422 -0.99 0.16 15.22
CA LEU A 422 -1.37 0.38 16.61
C LEU A 422 -0.22 0.93 17.44
N HIS A 423 1.02 0.47 17.24
CA HIS A 423 2.22 1.00 17.91
C HIS A 423 2.48 2.47 17.54
N GLU A 424 2.22 2.82 16.28
CA GLU A 424 2.36 4.17 15.75
C GLU A 424 1.21 5.11 16.18
N ILE A 425 -0.02 4.60 16.29
CA ILE A 425 -1.19 5.33 16.81
C ILE A 425 -1.12 5.52 18.33
N VAL A 426 -0.66 4.52 19.09
CA VAL A 426 -0.66 4.53 20.57
C VAL A 426 0.54 5.29 21.15
N GLY A 427 1.55 5.65 20.33
CA GLY A 427 2.59 6.58 20.75
C GLY A 427 3.46 6.08 21.91
N GLY A 428 3.91 4.82 21.86
CA GLY A 428 4.58 4.19 22.99
C GLY A 428 5.63 3.11 22.67
N GLY A 429 6.83 3.55 22.29
CA GLY A 429 8.08 2.92 22.73
C GLY A 429 8.67 1.77 21.89
N SER A 430 9.61 2.10 21.00
CA SER A 430 11.04 1.74 21.17
C SER A 430 11.89 2.38 20.06
N SER A 431 12.86 3.19 20.49
CA SER A 431 13.97 3.76 19.72
C SER A 431 13.67 4.83 18.65
N ASP A 432 13.19 6.01 19.10
CA ASP A 432 13.89 7.25 18.75
C ASP A 432 13.49 8.39 19.70
N ALA A 433 14.25 8.54 20.78
CA ALA A 433 14.08 9.66 21.74
C ALA A 433 14.41 11.03 21.11
N SER A 434 14.95 11.05 19.89
CA SER A 434 15.19 12.22 19.05
C SER A 434 13.91 12.79 18.40
N SER A 435 12.80 12.04 18.34
CA SER A 435 11.58 12.43 17.60
C SER A 435 10.52 13.15 18.46
N SER A 436 10.63 13.09 19.79
CA SER A 436 9.59 13.62 20.70
C SER A 436 9.68 15.12 20.95
N TYR A 437 10.80 15.75 20.61
CA TYR A 437 11.04 17.18 20.81
C TYR A 437 11.70 17.77 19.56
N PHE A 438 11.32 18.99 19.19
CA PHE A 438 12.04 19.81 18.22
C PHE A 438 13.13 20.61 18.93
N ASP A 439 14.24 20.85 18.25
CA ASP A 439 15.24 21.81 18.69
C ASP A 439 14.87 23.20 18.17
N GLY A 440 14.89 24.20 19.06
CA GLY A 440 14.62 25.58 18.70
C GLY A 440 15.66 26.13 17.72
N LEU A 441 15.18 26.84 16.70
CA LEU A 441 15.95 27.45 15.61
C LEU A 441 16.74 28.70 16.03
N GLY A 442 16.67 29.11 17.31
CA GLY A 442 17.38 30.28 17.85
C GLY A 442 16.53 31.56 17.85
N THR A 443 17.16 32.68 18.18
CA THR A 443 16.49 34.00 18.33
C THR A 443 16.93 35.04 17.28
N ASP A 444 17.65 34.59 16.26
CA ASP A 444 18.20 35.45 15.20
C ASP A 444 17.12 36.16 14.36
N GLU A 445 17.51 37.28 13.75
CA GLU A 445 16.63 38.07 12.88
C GLU A 445 16.23 37.33 11.59
N SER A 446 17.06 36.38 11.14
CA SER A 446 16.79 35.51 9.98
C SER A 446 15.68 34.49 10.24
N VAL A 447 15.37 34.19 11.51
CA VAL A 447 14.31 33.26 11.90
C VAL A 447 12.98 34.03 12.00
N PRO A 448 11.87 33.51 11.41
CA PRO A 448 10.56 34.13 11.52
C PRO A 448 10.14 34.35 12.98
N LYS A 449 9.46 35.47 13.27
CA LYS A 449 9.11 35.88 14.65
C LYS A 449 8.37 34.81 15.44
N TYR A 450 7.52 34.01 14.77
CA TYR A 450 6.75 32.94 15.38
C TYR A 450 7.60 31.70 15.78
N LEU A 451 8.83 31.55 15.25
CA LEU A 451 9.75 30.45 15.56
C LEU A 451 10.94 30.85 16.45
N ARG A 452 11.06 32.13 16.83
CA ARG A 452 12.19 32.60 17.65
C ARG A 452 12.11 32.03 19.05
N TYR A 453 12.82 30.93 19.27
CA TYR A 453 12.92 30.25 20.55
C TYR A 453 14.20 29.41 20.60
N GLU A 454 14.80 29.37 21.78
CA GLU A 454 15.99 28.58 22.07
C GLU A 454 15.64 27.54 23.15
N GLY A 455 15.91 26.27 22.86
CA GLY A 455 15.61 25.13 23.73
C GLY A 455 14.71 24.08 23.07
N GLN A 456 14.37 23.04 23.84
CA GLN A 456 13.56 21.92 23.34
C GLN A 456 12.06 22.25 23.36
N VAL A 457 11.38 21.97 22.26
CA VAL A 457 9.95 22.19 22.06
C VAL A 457 9.25 20.85 21.91
N ARG A 458 8.13 20.63 22.61
CA ARG A 458 7.44 19.34 22.56
C ARG A 458 6.77 19.10 21.20
N ASN A 459 7.07 17.97 20.56
CA ASN A 459 6.38 17.55 19.35
C ASN A 459 5.04 16.88 19.72
N ARG A 460 3.93 17.53 19.35
CA ARG A 460 2.55 17.05 19.54
C ARG A 460 2.05 16.22 18.37
N ARG A 461 2.80 16.16 17.25
CA ARG A 461 2.47 15.44 16.03
C ARG A 461 1.06 15.75 15.53
N LEU A 462 0.86 16.99 15.09
CA LEU A 462 -0.43 17.40 14.50
C LEU A 462 -0.79 16.50 13.31
N SER A 463 -2.04 16.04 13.29
CA SER A 463 -2.59 15.27 12.18
C SER A 463 -2.88 16.18 10.99
N LYS A 464 -3.00 15.60 9.79
CA LYS A 464 -3.38 16.34 8.58
C LYS A 464 -4.72 17.07 8.75
N ARG A 465 -5.72 16.40 9.34
CA ARG A 465 -7.05 16.97 9.62
C ARG A 465 -6.97 18.16 10.56
N ASP A 466 -6.29 18.00 11.69
CA ASP A 466 -6.18 19.08 12.69
C ASP A 466 -5.40 20.28 12.15
N THR A 467 -4.36 20.01 11.35
CA THR A 467 -3.58 21.06 10.67
C THR A 467 -4.46 21.85 9.69
N ALA A 468 -5.26 21.16 8.87
CA ALA A 468 -6.17 21.80 7.93
C ALA A 468 -7.25 22.63 8.64
N LEU A 469 -7.85 22.12 9.71
CA LEU A 469 -8.83 22.84 10.52
C LEU A 469 -8.20 24.09 11.18
N PHE A 470 -6.98 23.96 11.69
CA PHE A 470 -6.25 25.07 12.29
C PHE A 470 -5.93 26.17 11.25
N ILE A 471 -5.46 25.78 10.07
CA ILE A 471 -5.22 26.72 8.95
C ILE A 471 -6.52 27.42 8.54
N ARG A 472 -7.64 26.70 8.48
CA ARG A 472 -8.96 27.27 8.17
C ARG A 472 -9.38 28.32 9.20
N GLU A 473 -9.26 28.01 10.50
CA GLU A 473 -9.55 28.98 11.56
C GLU A 473 -8.65 30.21 11.45
N LEU A 474 -7.36 30.00 11.21
CA LEU A 474 -6.40 31.07 11.05
C LEU A 474 -6.75 32.00 9.89
N TRP A 475 -7.16 31.46 8.74
CA TRP A 475 -7.61 32.27 7.62
C TRP A 475 -8.92 33.01 7.91
N LYS A 476 -9.88 32.39 8.63
CA LYS A 476 -11.13 33.07 9.04
C LYS A 476 -10.81 34.27 9.93
N ASP A 477 -9.93 34.09 10.91
CA ASP A 477 -9.52 35.16 11.83
C ASP A 477 -8.67 36.23 11.12
N LYS A 478 -7.82 35.84 10.16
CA LYS A 478 -7.04 36.79 9.34
C LYS A 478 -7.95 37.67 8.46
N ILE A 479 -8.98 37.09 7.83
CA ILE A 479 -9.94 37.86 7.03
C ILE A 479 -10.63 38.92 7.89
N ILE A 480 -11.03 38.56 9.12
CA ILE A 480 -11.66 39.50 10.05
C ILE A 480 -10.66 40.61 10.43
N PHE A 481 -9.46 40.23 10.85
CA PHE A 481 -8.40 41.17 11.23
C PHE A 481 -7.99 42.14 10.11
N ASP A 482 -7.85 41.64 8.88
CA ASP A 482 -7.51 42.44 7.71
C ASP A 482 -8.68 43.36 7.30
N SER A 483 -9.93 42.99 7.58
CA SER A 483 -11.11 43.83 7.30
C SER A 483 -11.34 44.92 8.34
N GLU A 484 -10.88 44.73 9.59
CA GLU A 484 -10.92 45.74 10.65
C GLU A 484 -9.81 46.79 10.52
N LYS A 485 -8.73 46.49 9.79
CA LYS A 485 -7.64 47.45 9.54
C LYS A 485 -8.03 48.47 8.46
N SER A 486 -8.23 49.71 8.89
CA SER A 486 -8.55 50.85 8.00
C SER A 486 -7.37 51.39 7.17
N ASP A 487 -6.15 50.92 7.41
CA ASP A 487 -4.90 51.46 6.82
C ASP A 487 -4.53 50.86 5.45
N GLY A 488 -5.29 49.89 4.94
CA GLY A 488 -5.08 49.28 3.62
C GLY A 488 -3.82 48.41 3.45
N GLN A 489 -2.87 48.46 4.41
CA GLN A 489 -1.68 47.59 4.43
C GLN A 489 -1.93 46.34 5.28
N ARG A 490 -1.97 45.17 4.62
CA ARG A 490 -2.08 43.87 5.28
C ARG A 490 -0.75 43.48 5.91
N SER A 491 -0.81 42.92 7.11
CA SER A 491 0.37 42.31 7.74
C SER A 491 0.66 40.95 7.11
N THR A 492 1.94 40.64 6.91
CA THR A 492 2.40 39.34 6.40
C THR A 492 1.87 38.19 7.27
N MET A 493 1.52 37.07 6.65
CA MET A 493 1.03 35.86 7.31
C MET A 493 1.89 35.43 8.50
N ALA A 494 3.23 35.47 8.37
CA ALA A 494 4.14 35.10 9.44
C ALA A 494 4.02 36.00 10.69
N ASP A 495 3.83 37.31 10.49
CA ASP A 495 3.64 38.28 11.57
C ASP A 495 2.26 38.12 12.21
N PHE A 496 1.22 37.94 11.37
CA PHE A 496 -0.13 37.66 11.83
C PHE A 496 -0.20 36.37 12.67
N LEU A 497 0.45 35.28 12.23
CA LEU A 497 0.47 34.02 12.97
C LEU A 497 1.06 34.19 14.38
N HIS A 498 2.11 34.99 14.52
CA HIS A 498 2.72 35.26 15.82
C HIS A 498 1.76 35.99 16.77
N ASP A 499 1.10 37.03 16.27
CA ASP A 499 0.15 37.80 17.06
C ASP A 499 -1.11 36.98 17.38
N TYR A 500 -1.57 36.17 16.42
CA TYR A 500 -2.68 35.23 16.57
C TYR A 500 -2.43 34.22 17.68
N LEU A 501 -1.27 33.54 17.66
CA LEU A 501 -0.93 32.53 18.67
C LEU A 501 -0.80 33.16 20.06
N LYS A 502 -0.27 34.39 20.17
CA LYS A 502 -0.19 35.13 21.45
C LYS A 502 -1.56 35.52 21.99
N GLN A 503 -2.51 35.89 21.13
CA GLN A 503 -3.86 36.21 21.56
C GLN A 503 -4.63 34.95 21.97
N ARG A 504 -4.44 33.84 21.26
CA ARG A 504 -5.14 32.57 21.49
C ARG A 504 -4.61 31.80 22.70
N PHE A 505 -3.31 31.87 22.98
CA PHE A 505 -2.68 31.17 24.10
C PHE A 505 -2.02 32.14 25.08
N SER A 506 -2.46 32.09 26.34
CA SER A 506 -1.94 32.90 27.44
C SER A 506 -0.55 32.46 27.95
N LEU A 507 -0.13 31.22 27.64
CA LEU A 507 1.18 30.68 28.02
C LEU A 507 2.16 30.76 26.84
N SER A 508 3.28 31.46 27.02
CA SER A 508 4.32 31.62 25.98
C SER A 508 4.86 30.27 25.49
N GLN A 509 4.97 29.26 26.36
CA GLN A 509 5.41 27.93 25.97
C GLN A 509 4.44 27.23 25.00
N MET A 510 3.12 27.45 25.16
CA MET A 510 2.12 26.91 24.23
C MET A 510 2.19 27.60 22.86
N VAL A 511 2.43 28.91 22.83
CA VAL A 511 2.62 29.68 21.59
C VAL A 511 3.74 29.06 20.76
N ILE A 512 4.89 28.80 21.39
CA ILE A 512 6.07 28.21 20.74
C ILE A 512 5.79 26.76 20.32
N GLU A 513 5.21 25.95 21.20
CA GLU A 513 4.85 24.57 20.86
C GLU A 513 3.95 24.52 19.63
N TRP A 514 2.88 25.30 19.58
CA TRP A 514 1.97 25.31 18.44
C TRP A 514 2.62 25.89 17.17
N ALA A 515 3.47 26.90 17.29
CA ALA A 515 4.22 27.45 16.17
C ALA A 515 5.12 26.40 15.50
N TYR A 516 5.94 25.68 16.28
CA TYR A 516 6.84 24.64 15.77
C TYR A 516 6.06 23.45 15.23
N ASN A 517 5.01 23.01 15.93
CA ASN A 517 4.18 21.89 15.47
C ASN A 517 3.42 22.22 14.18
N LEU A 518 2.90 23.44 14.04
CA LEU A 518 2.24 23.88 12.80
C LEU A 518 3.25 23.97 11.66
N HIS A 519 4.41 24.56 11.91
CA HIS A 519 5.46 24.70 10.90
C HIS A 519 5.93 23.33 10.37
N ASP A 520 6.21 22.40 11.28
CA ASP A 520 6.57 21.02 10.95
C ASP A 520 5.42 20.27 10.23
N ALA A 521 4.17 20.44 10.68
CA ALA A 521 3.03 19.80 10.02
C ALA A 521 2.80 20.33 8.60
N CYS A 522 2.96 21.64 8.38
CA CYS A 522 2.88 22.24 7.05
C CYS A 522 3.97 21.70 6.11
N GLN A 523 5.19 21.50 6.62
CA GLN A 523 6.28 20.92 5.86
C GLN A 523 6.03 19.43 5.53
N ARG A 524 5.52 18.65 6.50
CA ARG A 524 5.19 17.23 6.30
C ARG A 524 4.05 17.02 5.30
N TYR A 525 3.05 17.90 5.32
CA TYR A 525 1.86 17.80 4.46
C TYR A 525 1.89 18.77 3.27
N ILE A 526 3.07 19.15 2.79
CA ILE A 526 3.25 20.07 1.65
C ILE A 526 2.63 19.55 0.35
N SER A 527 2.45 18.23 0.23
CA SER A 527 1.79 17.58 -0.90
C SER A 527 0.28 17.87 -0.97
N ASP A 528 -0.34 18.27 0.16
CA ASP A 528 -1.73 18.72 0.14
C ASP A 528 -1.82 20.13 -0.43
N GLU A 529 -2.71 20.34 -1.40
CA GLU A 529 -2.83 21.61 -2.12
C GLU A 529 -3.08 22.81 -1.20
N ARG A 530 -3.95 22.65 -0.18
CA ARG A 530 -4.34 23.74 0.73
C ARG A 530 -3.25 24.03 1.74
N ILE A 531 -2.66 22.97 2.31
CA ILE A 531 -1.58 23.10 3.30
C ILE A 531 -0.30 23.59 2.63
N GLY A 532 0.02 23.08 1.44
CA GLY A 532 1.14 23.52 0.63
C GLY A 532 1.02 25.00 0.24
N LEU A 533 -0.14 25.45 -0.25
CA LEU A 533 -0.35 26.88 -0.53
C LEU A 533 -0.15 27.74 0.72
N PHE A 534 -0.71 27.32 1.86
CA PHE A 534 -0.50 28.03 3.12
C PHE A 534 0.97 28.04 3.55
N TRP A 535 1.69 26.94 3.37
CA TRP A 535 3.13 26.85 3.65
C TRP A 535 3.93 27.85 2.82
N TYR A 536 3.70 27.90 1.50
CA TYR A 536 4.40 28.84 0.62
C TYR A 536 4.09 30.30 0.97
N ILE A 537 2.85 30.60 1.40
CA ILE A 537 2.47 31.93 1.89
C ILE A 537 3.17 32.23 3.24
N LEU A 538 3.22 31.25 4.14
CA LEU A 538 3.84 31.40 5.46
C LEU A 538 5.36 31.61 5.37
N SER A 539 6.03 30.93 4.44
CA SER A 539 7.46 31.10 4.17
C SER A 539 7.79 32.36 3.36
N GLY A 540 6.77 33.07 2.87
CA GLY A 540 6.93 34.26 2.02
C GLY A 540 7.38 33.94 0.59
N GLU A 541 7.23 32.68 0.15
CA GLU A 541 7.50 32.28 -1.24
C GLU A 541 6.32 32.54 -2.18
N ALA A 542 5.09 32.58 -1.65
CA ALA A 542 3.87 32.86 -2.40
C ALA A 542 3.13 34.09 -1.89
N GLU A 543 2.39 34.74 -2.77
CA GLU A 543 1.56 35.90 -2.44
C GLU A 543 0.24 35.48 -1.77
N GLU A 544 -0.19 36.24 -0.75
CA GLU A 544 -1.49 36.01 -0.08
C GLU A 544 -2.68 36.16 -1.03
N GLU A 545 -2.55 36.93 -2.11
CA GLU A 545 -3.60 37.11 -3.11
C GLU A 545 -3.99 35.82 -3.83
N LEU A 546 -3.10 34.82 -3.85
CA LEU A 546 -3.45 33.49 -4.37
C LEU A 546 -4.56 32.80 -3.57
N TYR A 547 -4.67 33.11 -2.28
CA TYR A 547 -5.76 32.61 -1.45
C TYR A 547 -7.01 33.49 -1.58
N TYR A 548 -6.84 34.82 -1.57
CA TYR A 548 -7.97 35.74 -1.58
C TYR A 548 -8.71 35.78 -2.91
N GLN A 549 -8.03 35.64 -4.05
CA GLN A 549 -8.67 35.73 -5.36
C GLN A 549 -9.77 34.68 -5.57
N PRO A 550 -9.50 33.35 -5.45
CA PRO A 550 -10.56 32.37 -5.63
C PRO A 550 -11.73 32.63 -4.68
N GLN A 551 -11.46 33.05 -3.45
CA GLN A 551 -12.51 33.36 -2.46
C GLN A 551 -13.36 34.57 -2.86
N GLN A 552 -12.76 35.60 -3.43
CA GLN A 552 -13.50 36.76 -3.97
C GLN A 552 -14.32 36.38 -5.20
N ILE A 553 -13.80 35.53 -6.09
CA ILE A 553 -14.55 35.04 -7.26
C ILE A 553 -15.76 34.22 -6.79
N ILE A 554 -15.57 33.30 -5.84
CA ILE A 554 -16.64 32.48 -5.26
C ILE A 554 -17.71 33.36 -4.61
N SER A 555 -17.32 34.36 -3.81
CA SER A 555 -18.29 35.25 -3.14
C SER A 555 -19.05 36.14 -4.13
N LYS A 556 -18.38 36.69 -5.16
CA LYS A 556 -19.05 37.46 -6.21
C LYS A 556 -19.98 36.58 -7.05
N LEU A 557 -19.60 35.34 -7.34
CA LEU A 557 -20.45 34.39 -8.05
C LEU A 557 -21.71 34.08 -7.24
N LEU A 558 -21.58 33.79 -5.94
CA LEU A 558 -22.73 33.59 -5.05
C LEU A 558 -23.65 34.80 -5.05
N ASN A 559 -23.10 36.01 -4.93
CA ASN A 559 -23.88 37.26 -4.96
C ASN A 559 -24.61 37.45 -6.31
N HIS A 560 -23.99 37.07 -7.43
CA HIS A 560 -24.62 37.13 -8.75
C HIS A 560 -25.79 36.15 -8.86
N LEU A 561 -25.62 34.89 -8.43
CA LEU A 561 -26.69 33.90 -8.39
C LEU A 561 -27.82 34.34 -7.46
N THR A 562 -27.51 34.88 -6.28
CA THR A 562 -28.50 35.41 -5.34
C THR A 562 -29.24 36.61 -5.91
N ARG A 563 -28.61 37.46 -6.74
CA ARG A 563 -29.29 38.57 -7.42
C ARG A 563 -30.33 38.07 -8.42
N ILE A 564 -29.96 37.08 -9.25
CA ILE A 564 -30.87 36.45 -10.22
C ILE A 564 -32.05 35.77 -9.51
N ASP A 565 -31.77 35.11 -8.38
CA ASP A 565 -32.79 34.49 -7.52
C ASP A 565 -33.71 35.53 -6.86
N LEU A 566 -33.16 36.68 -6.42
CA LEU A 566 -33.95 37.78 -5.85
C LEU A 566 -34.94 38.36 -6.86
N ASP A 567 -34.53 38.52 -8.11
CA ASP A 567 -35.39 39.04 -9.18
C ASP A 567 -36.61 38.12 -9.43
N LYS A 568 -36.57 36.86 -8.97
CA LYS A 568 -37.66 35.87 -9.04
C LYS A 568 -38.43 35.66 -7.74
N GLY A 569 -38.08 36.37 -6.67
CA GLY A 569 -38.73 36.24 -5.36
C GLY A 569 -38.00 35.32 -4.37
N ASN A 570 -36.71 35.05 -4.58
CA ASN A 570 -35.83 34.28 -3.70
C ASN A 570 -36.33 32.87 -3.35
N PRO A 571 -36.75 32.04 -4.33
CA PRO A 571 -37.06 30.63 -4.07
C PRO A 571 -35.85 29.83 -3.57
N GLY A 572 -34.61 30.31 -3.76
CA GLY A 572 -33.40 29.59 -3.35
C GLY A 572 -33.02 28.46 -4.31
N VAL A 573 -33.69 28.38 -5.46
CA VAL A 573 -33.58 27.29 -6.44
C VAL A 573 -33.55 27.88 -7.84
N LEU A 574 -32.66 27.39 -8.70
CA LEU A 574 -32.52 27.81 -10.10
C LEU A 574 -32.68 26.60 -11.03
N SER A 575 -33.26 26.77 -12.22
CA SER A 575 -33.26 25.68 -13.21
C SER A 575 -31.86 25.44 -13.78
N LYS A 576 -31.59 24.27 -14.36
CA LYS A 576 -30.28 23.95 -14.95
C LYS A 576 -29.88 24.91 -16.07
N GLU A 577 -30.82 25.24 -16.95
CA GLU A 577 -30.60 26.20 -18.04
C GLU A 577 -30.30 27.60 -17.51
N GLU A 578 -31.02 28.01 -16.46
CA GLU A 578 -30.83 29.32 -15.82
C GLU A 578 -29.50 29.40 -15.08
N PHE A 579 -29.12 28.33 -14.39
CA PHE A 579 -27.84 28.22 -13.72
C PHE A 579 -26.68 28.28 -14.73
N LYS A 580 -26.80 27.56 -15.85
CA LYS A 580 -25.82 27.62 -16.96
C LYS A 580 -25.75 29.04 -17.56
N ALA A 581 -26.88 29.67 -17.82
CA ALA A 581 -26.94 31.04 -18.34
C ALA A 581 -26.32 32.05 -17.36
N ALA A 582 -26.56 31.90 -16.06
CA ALA A 582 -25.97 32.75 -15.01
C ALA A 582 -24.44 32.59 -14.93
N LEU A 583 -23.93 31.36 -15.08
CA LEU A 583 -22.49 31.13 -15.15
C LEU A 583 -21.89 31.76 -16.42
N GLN A 584 -22.54 31.60 -17.57
CA GLN A 584 -22.13 32.22 -18.84
C GLN A 584 -22.09 33.75 -18.72
N GLU A 585 -23.13 34.37 -18.13
CA GLU A 585 -23.19 35.81 -17.90
C GLU A 585 -22.07 36.30 -16.98
N PHE A 586 -21.85 35.60 -15.85
CA PHE A 586 -20.82 35.96 -14.88
C PHE A 586 -19.40 35.90 -15.47
N PHE A 587 -19.06 34.81 -16.15
CA PHE A 587 -17.72 34.62 -16.75
C PHE A 587 -17.51 35.44 -18.03
N SER A 588 -18.58 35.84 -18.72
CA SER A 588 -18.51 36.79 -19.86
C SER A 588 -18.47 38.25 -19.41
N GLY A 589 -18.70 38.52 -18.12
CA GLY A 589 -18.69 39.86 -17.54
C GLY A 589 -17.32 40.52 -17.56
N LYS A 590 -17.30 41.86 -17.57
CA LYS A 590 -16.07 42.68 -17.66
C LYS A 590 -15.01 42.31 -16.62
N ASP A 591 -15.43 41.97 -15.40
CA ASP A 591 -14.54 41.67 -14.27
C ASP A 591 -13.90 40.27 -14.36
N TYR A 592 -14.42 39.37 -15.19
CA TYR A 592 -14.06 37.94 -15.21
C TYR A 592 -13.83 37.36 -16.59
N PHE A 593 -13.90 38.21 -17.62
CA PHE A 593 -13.68 37.87 -19.01
C PHE A 593 -12.33 37.18 -19.27
N PHE A 594 -11.29 37.51 -18.49
CA PHE A 594 -9.98 36.87 -18.60
C PHE A 594 -10.01 35.38 -18.27
N LEU A 595 -11.02 34.90 -17.52
CA LEU A 595 -11.22 33.47 -17.25
C LEU A 595 -11.72 32.74 -18.50
N GLY A 596 -12.31 33.45 -19.48
CA GLY A 596 -12.52 32.97 -20.85
C GLY A 596 -13.09 31.56 -20.97
N LYS A 597 -14.03 31.19 -20.09
CA LYS A 597 -14.46 29.80 -19.93
C LYS A 597 -15.11 29.29 -21.21
N THR A 598 -14.60 28.18 -21.73
CA THR A 598 -15.26 27.45 -22.81
C THR A 598 -16.60 26.93 -22.35
N ASP A 599 -17.53 26.68 -23.28
CA ASP A 599 -18.80 26.02 -22.94
C ASP A 599 -18.56 24.67 -22.23
N GLU A 600 -17.47 23.98 -22.56
CA GLU A 600 -17.03 22.76 -21.88
C GLU A 600 -16.68 22.98 -20.40
N ASN A 601 -15.97 24.07 -20.07
CA ASN A 601 -15.64 24.42 -18.68
C ASN A 601 -16.91 24.77 -17.87
N ILE A 602 -17.87 25.43 -18.51
CA ILE A 602 -19.16 25.76 -17.89
C ILE A 602 -20.00 24.49 -17.70
N ASP A 603 -20.04 23.61 -18.69
CA ASP A 603 -20.74 22.33 -18.58
C ASP A 603 -20.11 21.42 -17.51
N ALA A 604 -18.79 21.45 -17.34
CA ALA A 604 -18.12 20.76 -16.23
C ALA A 604 -18.54 21.30 -14.86
N LEU A 605 -18.73 22.63 -14.72
CA LEU A 605 -19.25 23.24 -13.48
C LEU A 605 -20.70 22.84 -13.21
N VAL A 606 -21.55 22.82 -14.24
CA VAL A 606 -22.94 22.36 -14.12
C VAL A 606 -22.98 20.90 -13.70
N HIS A 607 -22.20 20.04 -14.34
CA HIS A 607 -22.11 18.61 -13.99
C HIS A 607 -21.55 18.39 -12.57
N ALA A 608 -20.58 19.20 -12.12
CA ALA A 608 -20.08 19.17 -10.74
C ALA A 608 -21.18 19.55 -9.73
N ALA A 609 -22.00 20.56 -10.05
CA ALA A 609 -23.15 20.94 -9.25
C ALA A 609 -24.23 19.84 -9.20
N GLU A 610 -24.54 19.20 -10.33
CA GLU A 610 -25.49 18.09 -10.41
C GLU A 610 -25.06 16.88 -9.57
N ASN A 611 -23.79 16.52 -9.64
CA ASN A 611 -23.26 15.39 -8.87
C ASN A 611 -23.25 15.68 -7.37
N GLN A 612 -22.97 16.92 -6.96
CA GLN A 612 -23.00 17.30 -5.55
C GLN A 612 -24.41 17.27 -4.97
N LEU A 613 -25.41 17.69 -5.75
CA LEU A 613 -26.81 17.75 -5.30
C LEU A 613 -27.59 16.46 -5.55
N GLU A 614 -26.94 15.42 -6.11
CA GLU A 614 -27.59 14.19 -6.59
C GLU A 614 -28.80 14.46 -7.52
N ALA A 615 -28.81 15.62 -8.18
CA ALA A 615 -29.94 16.15 -8.95
C ALA A 615 -29.91 15.70 -10.42
N LYS A 616 -29.55 14.43 -10.68
CA LYS A 616 -29.50 13.89 -12.05
C LYS A 616 -30.88 13.84 -12.71
N GLU A 617 -31.91 13.59 -11.93
CA GLU A 617 -33.30 13.48 -12.41
C GLU A 617 -34.14 14.75 -12.18
N GLN A 618 -33.62 15.73 -11.44
CA GLN A 618 -34.33 16.99 -11.14
C GLN A 618 -33.82 18.10 -12.07
N ASP A 619 -34.71 18.93 -12.60
CA ASP A 619 -34.37 20.06 -13.47
C ASP A 619 -34.00 21.34 -12.68
N THR A 620 -34.11 21.28 -11.36
CA THR A 620 -33.93 22.39 -10.44
C THR A 620 -32.77 22.13 -9.48
N LEU A 621 -31.93 23.14 -9.25
CA LEU A 621 -30.74 23.09 -8.41
C LEU A 621 -30.89 24.03 -7.20
N ASP A 622 -30.75 23.48 -5.98
CA ASP A 622 -30.57 24.28 -4.76
C ASP A 622 -29.15 24.83 -4.73
N TYR A 623 -28.96 25.99 -5.36
CA TYR A 623 -27.64 26.57 -5.56
C TYR A 623 -26.98 27.01 -4.25
N LYS A 624 -27.72 27.27 -3.17
CA LYS A 624 -27.15 27.70 -1.88
C LYS A 624 -26.37 26.57 -1.22
N ASN A 625 -26.84 25.34 -1.36
CA ASN A 625 -26.16 24.14 -0.84
C ASN A 625 -24.82 23.86 -1.55
N LEU A 626 -24.62 24.37 -2.77
CA LEU A 626 -23.33 24.25 -3.47
C LEU A 626 -22.19 24.98 -2.74
N PHE A 627 -22.51 26.02 -1.95
CA PHE A 627 -21.54 26.87 -1.28
C PHE A 627 -21.35 26.54 0.20
N LEU A 628 -22.00 25.49 0.72
CA LEU A 628 -21.83 25.07 2.10
C LEU A 628 -20.50 24.30 2.28
N GLU A 629 -19.86 24.54 3.43
CA GLU A 629 -18.71 23.76 3.92
C GLU A 629 -19.25 22.49 4.60
N ASP A 630 -18.63 21.34 4.37
CA ASP A 630 -18.91 20.13 5.16
C ASP A 630 -18.33 20.22 6.58
N ASP A 631 -18.68 19.26 7.44
CA ASP A 631 -18.20 19.18 8.84
C ASP A 631 -16.66 19.11 8.94
N GLU A 632 -15.98 18.77 7.85
CA GLU A 632 -14.52 18.67 7.75
C GLU A 632 -13.88 19.93 7.16
N GLY A 633 -14.67 20.93 6.78
CA GLY A 633 -14.22 22.15 6.13
C GLY A 633 -13.77 21.98 4.68
N LYS A 634 -14.15 20.87 4.04
CA LYS A 634 -14.03 20.69 2.60
C LYS A 634 -15.18 21.44 1.93
N MET A 635 -14.86 22.11 0.83
CA MET A 635 -15.89 22.74 0.00
C MET A 635 -16.51 21.66 -0.89
N GLY A 636 -17.78 21.84 -1.28
CA GLY A 636 -18.43 20.94 -2.22
C GLY A 636 -17.72 20.82 -3.58
N LEU A 637 -18.00 19.74 -4.32
CA LEU A 637 -17.41 19.42 -5.63
C LEU A 637 -17.47 20.58 -6.61
N PHE A 638 -18.54 21.37 -6.59
CA PHE A 638 -18.70 22.55 -7.44
C PHE A 638 -17.61 23.61 -7.20
N ILE A 639 -17.30 23.91 -5.93
CA ILE A 639 -16.27 24.91 -5.58
C ILE A 639 -14.87 24.38 -5.84
N GLU A 640 -14.64 23.08 -5.62
CA GLU A 640 -13.37 22.44 -5.95
C GLU A 640 -13.10 22.50 -7.46
N GLU A 641 -14.11 22.22 -8.28
CA GLU A 641 -14.05 22.35 -9.73
C GLU A 641 -13.77 23.81 -10.15
N LEU A 642 -14.46 24.78 -9.55
CA LEU A 642 -14.22 26.20 -9.83
C LEU A 642 -12.78 26.63 -9.49
N ARG A 643 -12.26 26.20 -8.33
CA ARG A 643 -10.88 26.48 -7.92
C ARG A 643 -9.86 25.81 -8.84
N ARG A 644 -10.14 24.57 -9.28
CA ARG A 644 -9.30 23.84 -10.24
C ARG A 644 -9.23 24.58 -11.57
N GLN A 645 -10.38 24.99 -12.13
CA GLN A 645 -10.40 25.76 -13.38
C GLN A 645 -9.62 27.08 -13.27
N ILE A 646 -9.79 27.85 -12.18
CA ILE A 646 -9.02 29.10 -11.96
C ILE A 646 -7.51 28.83 -11.90
N ARG A 647 -7.10 27.71 -11.29
CA ARG A 647 -5.69 27.29 -11.22
C ARG A 647 -5.17 26.88 -12.60
N ASP A 648 -5.92 26.07 -13.32
CA ASP A 648 -5.52 25.55 -14.64
C ASP A 648 -5.35 26.69 -15.65
N GLU A 649 -6.26 27.67 -15.65
CA GLU A 649 -6.15 28.88 -16.48
C GLU A 649 -4.87 29.68 -16.17
N ARG A 650 -4.51 29.80 -14.89
CA ARG A 650 -3.24 30.43 -14.49
C ARG A 650 -2.03 29.64 -14.98
N LEU A 651 -2.05 28.32 -14.82
CA LEU A 651 -0.95 27.45 -15.27
C LEU A 651 -0.80 27.49 -16.79
N GLN A 652 -1.90 27.53 -17.55
CA GLN A 652 -1.88 27.71 -19.01
C GLN A 652 -1.24 29.05 -19.42
N TYR A 653 -1.52 30.13 -18.67
CA TYR A 653 -0.86 31.41 -18.91
C TYR A 653 0.66 31.34 -18.67
N ILE A 654 1.09 30.63 -17.63
CA ILE A 654 2.51 30.41 -17.32
C ILE A 654 3.15 29.50 -18.38
N GLU A 655 2.45 28.50 -18.88
CA GLU A 655 2.91 27.62 -19.95
C GLU A 655 3.10 28.39 -21.27
N ALA A 656 2.18 29.31 -21.60
CA ALA A 656 2.36 30.21 -22.72
C ALA A 656 3.59 31.13 -22.57
N LEU A 657 3.91 31.58 -21.35
CA LEU A 657 5.16 32.29 -21.07
C LEU A 657 6.38 31.38 -21.20
N ARG A 658 6.27 30.10 -20.82
CA ARG A 658 7.32 29.09 -20.98
C ARG A 658 7.62 28.84 -22.46
N ASP A 659 6.60 28.75 -23.30
CA ASP A 659 6.78 28.59 -24.74
C ASP A 659 7.48 29.78 -25.38
N GLN A 660 7.18 31.02 -24.95
CA GLN A 660 7.86 32.22 -25.44
C GLN A 660 9.31 32.33 -24.96
N LEU A 661 9.63 31.78 -23.79
CA LEU A 661 10.97 31.86 -23.18
C LEU A 661 11.83 30.60 -23.44
N ARG A 662 11.37 29.67 -24.28
CA ARG A 662 11.98 28.34 -24.51
C ARG A 662 13.47 28.40 -24.89
N ASP A 663 13.87 29.39 -25.68
CA ASP A 663 15.24 29.50 -26.21
C ASP A 663 16.16 30.41 -25.38
N THR A 664 15.67 30.99 -24.28
CA THR A 664 16.36 32.04 -23.52
C THR A 664 16.69 31.58 -22.10
N ASP A 665 17.76 30.81 -21.89
CA ASP A 665 18.24 30.40 -20.55
C ASP A 665 19.71 30.87 -20.36
N PRO A 666 20.04 31.71 -19.36
CA PRO A 666 19.20 32.24 -18.29
C PRO A 666 18.35 33.47 -18.69
N VAL A 667 17.21 33.66 -18.03
CA VAL A 667 16.23 34.72 -18.35
C VAL A 667 16.56 36.00 -17.59
N SER A 668 16.69 37.11 -18.32
CA SER A 668 16.83 38.44 -17.73
C SER A 668 15.46 39.12 -17.47
N PRO A 669 15.39 40.15 -16.61
CA PRO A 669 14.15 40.92 -16.41
C PRO A 669 13.58 41.51 -17.69
N GLU A 670 14.43 41.91 -18.63
CA GLU A 670 14.02 42.45 -19.94
C GLU A 670 13.39 41.37 -20.83
N ASP A 671 13.92 40.14 -20.78
CA ASP A 671 13.39 39.02 -21.57
C ASP A 671 12.02 38.59 -21.05
N LEU A 672 11.84 38.53 -19.72
CA LEU A 672 10.54 38.27 -19.12
C LEU A 672 9.54 39.41 -19.42
N GLN A 673 9.98 40.68 -19.41
CA GLN A 673 9.13 41.81 -19.80
C GLN A 673 8.64 41.71 -21.25
N LYS A 674 9.53 41.34 -22.17
CA LYS A 674 9.17 41.09 -23.58
C LYS A 674 8.19 39.93 -23.70
N ALA A 675 8.46 38.81 -23.04
CA ALA A 675 7.57 37.65 -23.05
C ALA A 675 6.17 38.00 -22.51
N LEU A 676 6.09 38.71 -21.38
CA LEU A 676 4.81 39.19 -20.82
C LEU A 676 4.06 40.09 -21.80
N SER A 677 4.76 41.02 -22.46
CA SER A 677 4.14 41.94 -23.42
C SER A 677 3.67 41.24 -24.71
N VAL A 678 4.29 40.11 -25.06
CA VAL A 678 3.92 39.31 -26.24
C VAL A 678 2.73 38.39 -25.93
N VAL A 679 2.75 37.71 -24.78
CA VAL A 679 1.65 36.82 -24.36
C VAL A 679 0.41 37.61 -23.95
N ASP A 680 0.61 38.77 -23.34
CA ASP A 680 -0.44 39.69 -22.91
C ASP A 680 -0.19 41.12 -23.43
N PRO A 681 -0.72 41.45 -24.63
CA PRO A 681 -0.58 42.79 -25.21
C PRO A 681 -1.28 43.91 -24.43
N TYR A 682 -2.17 43.57 -23.49
CA TYR A 682 -3.00 44.53 -22.76
C TYR A 682 -2.54 44.74 -21.32
N ILE A 683 -1.50 44.04 -20.88
CA ILE A 683 -0.94 44.20 -19.54
C ILE A 683 -0.45 45.63 -19.29
N LYS A 684 -0.80 46.20 -18.13
CA LYS A 684 -0.36 47.55 -17.77
C LYS A 684 1.08 47.49 -17.25
N LYS A 685 1.89 48.49 -17.60
CA LYS A 685 3.27 48.65 -17.09
C LYS A 685 3.42 48.50 -15.57
N PRO A 686 2.55 49.08 -14.70
CA PRO A 686 2.66 48.88 -13.25
C PRO A 686 2.53 47.40 -12.84
N ASP A 687 1.72 46.61 -13.56
CA ASP A 687 1.48 45.20 -13.25
C ASP A 687 2.65 44.33 -13.73
N ILE A 688 3.23 44.63 -14.92
CA ILE A 688 4.51 44.04 -15.36
C ILE A 688 5.59 44.30 -14.30
N ASP A 689 5.77 45.55 -13.89
CA ASP A 689 6.79 45.89 -12.90
C ASP A 689 6.54 45.16 -11.58
N GLY A 690 5.28 45.03 -11.16
CA GLY A 690 4.90 44.26 -9.97
C GLY A 690 5.34 42.80 -10.08
N TYR A 691 5.05 42.14 -11.21
CA TYR A 691 5.48 40.77 -11.45
C TYR A 691 7.00 40.64 -11.48
N LEU A 692 7.72 41.57 -12.12
CA LEU A 692 9.20 41.54 -12.15
C LEU A 692 9.81 41.70 -10.76
N VAL A 693 9.30 42.65 -9.96
CA VAL A 693 9.76 42.88 -8.58
C VAL A 693 9.57 41.62 -7.72
N CYS A 694 8.43 40.96 -7.84
CA CYS A 694 8.12 39.74 -7.09
C CYS A 694 8.97 38.53 -7.54
N VAL A 695 9.11 38.28 -8.85
CA VAL A 695 9.87 37.14 -9.39
C VAL A 695 11.35 37.24 -9.02
N TYR A 696 11.94 38.42 -9.15
CA TYR A 696 13.36 38.65 -8.88
C TYR A 696 13.63 38.99 -7.40
N ARG A 697 12.60 39.04 -6.55
CA ARG A 697 12.67 39.36 -5.11
C ARG A 697 13.44 40.65 -4.81
N VAL A 698 13.11 41.71 -5.55
CA VAL A 698 13.75 43.02 -5.41
C VAL A 698 12.87 43.92 -4.55
N SER A 699 13.45 44.81 -3.73
CA SER A 699 12.66 45.75 -2.92
C SER A 699 12.16 46.96 -3.71
N ASP A 700 12.88 47.37 -4.77
CA ASP A 700 12.62 48.59 -5.53
C ASP A 700 12.76 48.34 -7.05
N LYS A 701 11.90 49.00 -7.85
CA LYS A 701 11.94 48.93 -9.33
C LYS A 701 13.28 49.36 -9.93
N GLU A 702 13.99 50.25 -9.25
CA GLU A 702 15.26 50.83 -9.71
C GLU A 702 16.43 49.84 -9.68
N LYS A 703 16.32 48.75 -8.92
CA LYS A 703 17.36 47.71 -8.80
C LYS A 703 17.18 46.56 -9.80
N LEU A 704 16.10 46.56 -10.61
CA LEU A 704 15.81 45.51 -11.59
C LEU A 704 16.90 45.36 -12.66
N SER A 705 17.63 46.43 -12.99
CA SER A 705 18.73 46.41 -13.97
C SER A 705 20.02 45.78 -13.45
N GLU A 706 20.14 45.55 -12.14
CA GLU A 706 21.35 45.03 -11.49
C GLU A 706 21.21 43.55 -11.07
N VAL A 707 20.07 42.91 -11.37
CA VAL A 707 19.78 41.54 -10.91
C VAL A 707 20.38 40.49 -11.85
N GLU A 708 20.96 39.44 -11.26
CA GLU A 708 21.44 38.29 -12.01
C GLU A 708 20.30 37.54 -12.72
N PRO A 709 20.50 37.11 -13.98
CA PRO A 709 19.55 36.28 -14.71
C PRO A 709 19.16 35.00 -13.96
N LEU A 710 17.88 34.62 -13.99
CA LEU A 710 17.39 33.41 -13.34
C LEU A 710 17.35 32.24 -14.33
N SER A 711 17.74 31.05 -13.87
CA SER A 711 17.50 29.80 -14.60
C SER A 711 16.00 29.56 -14.78
N HIS A 712 15.60 28.88 -15.86
CA HIS A 712 14.20 28.52 -16.13
C HIS A 712 13.49 27.86 -14.93
N GLU A 713 14.13 26.88 -14.28
CA GLU A 713 13.50 26.15 -13.16
C GLU A 713 13.10 27.07 -12.01
N VAL A 714 14.00 27.96 -11.60
CA VAL A 714 13.76 28.91 -10.50
C VAL A 714 12.72 29.96 -10.91
N LEU A 715 12.78 30.44 -12.15
CA LEU A 715 11.84 31.43 -12.68
C LEU A 715 10.40 30.90 -12.66
N PHE A 716 10.16 29.75 -13.30
CA PHE A 716 8.81 29.20 -13.41
C PHE A 716 8.27 28.73 -12.06
N LYS A 717 9.10 28.16 -11.19
CA LYS A 717 8.68 27.83 -9.83
C LYS A 717 8.19 29.06 -9.07
N ARG A 718 8.83 30.22 -9.26
CA ARG A 718 8.38 31.49 -8.66
C ARG A 718 7.11 32.00 -9.32
N LEU A 719 7.02 31.96 -10.65
CA LEU A 719 5.82 32.39 -11.39
C LEU A 719 4.57 31.58 -10.98
N GLU A 720 4.71 30.26 -10.75
CA GLU A 720 3.62 29.37 -10.28
C GLU A 720 3.06 29.75 -8.91
N LEU A 721 3.89 30.37 -8.06
CA LEU A 721 3.57 30.81 -6.69
C LEU A 721 3.12 32.28 -6.61
N MET A 722 2.97 32.96 -7.74
CA MET A 722 2.48 34.34 -7.80
C MET A 722 1.07 34.45 -8.37
N ASN A 723 0.40 35.54 -8.05
CA ASN A 723 -0.91 35.88 -8.61
C ASN A 723 -0.78 36.54 -9.99
N ILE A 724 -0.42 35.74 -10.99
CA ILE A 724 -0.32 36.19 -12.38
C ILE A 724 -1.65 35.97 -13.09
N ARG A 725 -2.12 36.98 -13.84
CA ARG A 725 -3.33 36.88 -14.65
C ARG A 725 -3.13 37.53 -16.00
N LYS A 726 -3.90 37.05 -16.97
CA LYS A 726 -4.01 37.67 -18.30
C LYS A 726 -4.96 38.86 -18.21
N HIS A 727 -4.53 40.01 -18.72
CA HIS A 727 -5.32 41.23 -18.79
C HIS A 727 -6.15 41.23 -20.08
N SER A 728 -7.29 41.91 -20.04
CA SER A 728 -8.19 42.03 -21.19
C SER A 728 -8.33 43.48 -21.63
N GLN A 729 -8.61 43.68 -22.93
CA GLN A 729 -8.80 44.99 -23.57
C GLN A 729 -9.88 45.88 -22.89
N PHE A 730 -10.74 45.29 -22.06
CA PHE A 730 -11.87 45.97 -21.42
C PHE A 730 -11.63 46.45 -19.97
N GLU A 731 -10.43 46.31 -19.42
CA GLU A 731 -10.07 46.78 -18.06
C GLU A 731 -9.75 48.30 -17.96
N ASN A 732 -10.39 49.12 -18.81
CA ASN A 732 -10.28 50.58 -18.79
C ASN A 732 -11.44 51.24 -18.04
#